data_AF-A0A9P9DQV7-F1
#
_entry.id   AF-A0A9P9DQV7-F1
#
_cell.length_a   1.000
_cell.length_b   1.000
_cell.length_c   1.000
_cell.angle_alpha   90.00
_cell.angle_beta   90.00
_cell.angle_gamma   90.00
#
_symmetry.space_group_name_H-M   'P 1'
#
loop_
_entity.id
_entity.type
_entity.pdbx_description
1 polymer ?
#
loop_
_entity_poly.entity_id
_entity_poly.type
_entity_poly.pdbx_seq_one_letter_code
_entity_poly.pdbx_strand_id
1 'polypeptide(L)'
;MHLKPPRRPPPPAPQCTVRPVIIRHPHYSAHENTLLRLPSLDVATSQDKVDSEFGYGIHHLTALAACQIIAGNTAYLSYDRHGEQPVELDYNGILTEREYYLQVDKETYDVPPYAIICDFEDWQFPHGGLPGAWARLNQTPSEIESPSSGCIMTGALTKDIAHLIPQASASWFRRNRMGDYLTNPRGPFSPDNEANVCRLREDLRKDFDKLAFAFVPKFTGRGYRLVAHYLSAADNLIHPASTFHNQMTYQLDKIAPEFLLARFAYTIFRLLHGFTAQTARRLAIVEPSEDELGLCAWVHNVYTMTPAEVAARRTELARRSISKKRTLEEAGIDDEVPIGLSLNGQLIMGHEQLVERPSEPVSSLATPRLVRNIVNHGSRPQQIPERPIRFTDLPPEARLMIWEATWPEPRVIEIVTIVHDNPETGDIDDYARLQLFGSISSWLMSDHSWRLADSRPESPRNSFRLPPDENAYPIALSICSESRTHTLKSFYRMRHYHHPSWSFYFNPTCDILWLSDDLWNLEEEDVTELTTSYGRQLADVQNVILSVNRWSEIADLGILRLLGGVNIMQILLGANQTPTDVLQLQNRVQLQFGDDERWCFMFQFVDRLYNPCGEVAVGRIRHGACVPGVAWVCSGAIRTPHLPISLGQDAFI
;
A
#
# COMPACT_ATOMS: atom_id res chain seq x y z
N MET A 1 15.03 -31.71 11.42
CA MET A 1 13.66 -31.67 10.86
C MET A 1 13.74 -31.21 9.42
N HIS A 2 13.38 -32.05 8.45
CA HIS A 2 13.18 -31.60 7.07
C HIS A 2 11.81 -30.93 7.01
N LEU A 3 11.77 -29.61 6.81
CA LEU A 3 10.52 -28.90 6.56
C LEU A 3 9.90 -29.45 5.27
N LYS A 4 8.63 -29.83 5.31
CA LYS A 4 7.90 -30.27 4.12
C LYS A 4 7.69 -29.05 3.20
N PRO A 5 7.92 -29.16 1.88
CA PRO A 5 7.72 -28.05 0.95
C PRO A 5 6.28 -27.49 1.07
N PRO A 6 6.08 -26.17 0.88
CA PRO A 6 4.84 -25.47 1.22
C PRO A 6 3.57 -26.04 0.56
N ARG A 7 3.70 -26.71 -0.59
CA ARG A 7 2.68 -27.58 -1.21
C ARG A 7 3.36 -28.68 -2.05
N ARG A 8 2.65 -29.78 -2.32
CA ARG A 8 3.03 -30.78 -3.34
C ARG A 8 3.16 -30.07 -4.70
N PRO A 9 4.13 -30.43 -5.56
CA PRO A 9 4.21 -29.89 -6.90
C PRO A 9 2.87 -30.15 -7.62
N PRO A 10 2.37 -29.21 -8.44
CA PRO A 10 1.28 -29.50 -9.35
C PRO A 10 1.62 -30.73 -10.21
N PRO A 11 0.62 -31.45 -10.78
CA PRO A 11 0.90 -32.50 -11.74
C PRO A 11 1.91 -31.99 -12.77
N PRO A 12 2.89 -32.81 -13.17
CA PRO A 12 3.98 -32.36 -14.03
C PRO A 12 3.37 -31.62 -15.22
N ALA A 13 3.76 -30.35 -15.38
CA ALA A 13 3.38 -29.60 -16.57
C ALA A 13 3.73 -30.48 -17.78
N PRO A 14 2.85 -30.59 -18.78
CA PRO A 14 3.19 -31.27 -20.01
C PRO A 14 4.49 -30.63 -20.48
N GLN A 15 5.35 -31.51 -20.95
CA GLN A 15 6.70 -31.20 -21.42
C GLN A 15 6.70 -29.87 -22.20
N CYS A 16 7.81 -29.12 -22.17
CA CYS A 16 8.03 -27.86 -22.90
C CYS A 16 7.83 -27.92 -24.45
N THR A 17 7.08 -28.89 -24.96
CA THR A 17 6.68 -29.12 -26.34
C THR A 17 5.48 -28.27 -26.76
N VAL A 18 4.73 -27.70 -25.81
CA VAL A 18 3.69 -26.69 -26.12
C VAL A 18 4.37 -25.44 -26.68
N ARG A 19 3.81 -24.89 -27.77
CA ARG A 19 4.37 -23.68 -28.40
C ARG A 19 4.36 -22.52 -27.40
N PRO A 20 5.44 -21.71 -27.35
CA PRO A 20 5.52 -20.58 -26.44
C PRO A 20 4.50 -19.49 -26.81
N VAL A 21 4.07 -18.73 -25.82
CA VAL A 21 3.33 -17.48 -26.00
C VAL A 21 4.30 -16.40 -26.48
N ILE A 22 3.95 -15.73 -27.58
CA ILE A 22 4.78 -14.71 -28.21
C ILE A 22 4.16 -13.34 -27.96
N ILE A 23 4.94 -12.45 -27.34
CA ILE A 23 4.56 -11.04 -27.20
C ILE A 23 5.29 -10.24 -28.28
N ARG A 24 4.52 -9.48 -29.04
CA ARG A 24 4.97 -8.78 -30.24
C ARG A 24 4.93 -7.27 -30.08
N HIS A 25 5.86 -6.60 -30.76
CA HIS A 25 5.80 -5.16 -30.98
C HIS A 25 4.86 -4.86 -32.16
N PRO A 26 3.93 -3.91 -32.05
CA PRO A 26 2.94 -3.66 -33.10
C PRO A 26 3.54 -3.00 -34.34
N HIS A 27 4.55 -2.15 -34.16
CA HIS A 27 5.10 -1.30 -35.21
C HIS A 27 6.26 -1.89 -36.04
N TYR A 28 6.76 -3.09 -35.71
CA TYR A 28 7.80 -3.76 -36.52
C TYR A 28 7.17 -4.79 -37.48
N SER A 29 7.90 -5.22 -38.51
CA SER A 29 7.43 -6.26 -39.44
C SER A 29 7.23 -7.60 -38.70
N ALA A 30 6.32 -8.46 -39.20
CA ALA A 30 5.94 -9.69 -38.50
C ALA A 30 7.12 -10.67 -38.25
N HIS A 31 8.17 -10.60 -39.07
CA HIS A 31 9.37 -11.42 -38.92
C HIS A 31 10.37 -10.86 -37.90
N GLU A 32 10.22 -9.58 -37.49
CA GLU A 32 11.17 -8.87 -36.63
C GLU A 32 10.54 -8.34 -35.34
N ASN A 33 9.24 -8.54 -35.16
CA ASN A 33 8.51 -7.90 -34.07
C ASN A 33 8.37 -8.75 -32.80
N THR A 34 9.08 -9.87 -32.68
CA THR A 34 9.03 -10.68 -31.45
C THR A 34 9.83 -10.03 -30.33
N LEU A 35 9.15 -9.63 -29.25
CA LEU A 35 9.77 -9.08 -28.04
C LEU A 35 10.12 -10.20 -27.06
N LEU A 36 9.10 -10.94 -26.62
CA LEU A 36 9.24 -12.00 -25.63
C LEU A 36 8.69 -13.32 -26.19
N ARG A 37 9.37 -14.42 -25.84
CA ARG A 37 8.90 -15.78 -26.09
C ARG A 37 8.87 -16.47 -24.74
N LEU A 38 7.67 -16.66 -24.21
CA LEU A 38 7.46 -17.14 -22.85
C LEU A 38 6.92 -18.57 -22.89
N PRO A 39 7.45 -19.49 -22.07
CA PRO A 39 7.01 -20.88 -22.08
C PRO A 39 5.61 -21.02 -21.50
N SER A 40 4.78 -21.85 -22.15
CA SER A 40 3.39 -22.10 -21.74
C SER A 40 3.31 -23.17 -20.65
N LEU A 41 3.76 -22.81 -19.44
CA LEU A 41 3.89 -23.73 -18.30
C LEU A 41 2.76 -23.62 -17.28
N ASP A 42 1.92 -22.59 -17.39
CA ASP A 42 0.77 -22.42 -16.50
C ASP A 42 -0.39 -23.28 -16.99
N VAL A 43 -0.94 -24.10 -16.08
CA VAL A 43 -2.10 -24.94 -16.37
C VAL A 43 -3.35 -24.10 -16.28
N ALA A 44 -4.12 -24.08 -17.36
CA ALA A 44 -5.46 -23.54 -17.36
C ALA A 44 -6.44 -24.55 -16.76
N THR A 45 -7.16 -24.15 -15.71
CA THR A 45 -8.23 -24.93 -15.09
C THR A 45 -9.60 -24.39 -15.51
N SER A 46 -10.67 -25.15 -15.26
CA SER A 46 -12.04 -24.71 -15.52
C SER A 46 -12.46 -23.50 -14.66
N GLN A 47 -11.70 -23.18 -13.60
CA GLN A 47 -11.91 -22.00 -12.75
C GLN A 47 -11.17 -20.77 -13.29
N ASP A 48 -10.15 -20.95 -14.12
CA ASP A 48 -9.38 -19.85 -14.68
C ASP A 48 -10.16 -19.23 -15.85
N LYS A 49 -10.18 -17.90 -15.91
CA LYS A 49 -10.55 -17.22 -17.15
C LYS A 49 -9.46 -17.45 -18.17
N VAL A 50 -9.78 -18.28 -19.16
CA VAL A 50 -8.95 -18.58 -20.32
C VAL A 50 -9.50 -17.84 -21.52
N ASP A 51 -8.62 -17.53 -22.47
CA ASP A 51 -9.00 -16.97 -23.76
C ASP A 51 -9.20 -18.04 -24.85
N SER A 52 -8.91 -19.32 -24.57
CA SER A 52 -9.21 -20.46 -25.45
C SER A 52 -9.46 -21.77 -24.68
N GLU A 53 -9.91 -22.83 -25.36
CA GLU A 53 -10.04 -24.18 -24.78
C GLU A 53 -8.69 -24.90 -24.51
N PHE A 54 -7.54 -24.26 -24.79
CA PHE A 54 -6.23 -24.89 -24.57
C PHE A 54 -5.88 -24.96 -23.08
N GLY A 55 -5.43 -26.13 -22.61
CA GLY A 55 -5.13 -26.38 -21.19
C GLY A 55 -3.86 -25.74 -20.64
N TYR A 56 -3.10 -24.96 -21.42
CA TYR A 56 -1.81 -24.39 -20.98
C TYR A 56 -1.53 -23.02 -21.60
N GLY A 57 -0.91 -22.14 -20.82
CA GLY A 57 -0.55 -20.79 -21.23
C GLY A 57 0.46 -20.13 -20.28
N ILE A 58 0.39 -18.80 -20.17
CA ILE A 58 1.15 -18.02 -19.20
C ILE A 58 0.23 -17.14 -18.36
N HIS A 59 0.51 -17.05 -17.06
CA HIS A 59 -0.19 -16.18 -16.14
C HIS A 59 -0.19 -14.71 -16.61
N HIS A 60 -1.38 -14.16 -16.79
CA HIS A 60 -1.62 -12.84 -17.38
C HIS A 60 -0.83 -11.72 -16.70
N LEU A 61 -0.92 -11.59 -15.37
CA LEU A 61 -0.23 -10.50 -14.66
C LEU A 61 1.30 -10.63 -14.70
N THR A 62 1.82 -11.86 -14.83
CA THR A 62 3.28 -12.06 -14.98
C THR A 62 3.75 -11.55 -16.34
N ALA A 63 3.02 -11.89 -17.40
CA ALA A 63 3.31 -11.41 -18.75
C ALA A 63 3.13 -9.88 -18.85
N LEU A 64 2.06 -9.34 -18.26
CA LEU A 64 1.80 -7.90 -18.23
C LEU A 64 2.89 -7.13 -17.47
N ALA A 65 3.33 -7.63 -16.31
CA ALA A 65 4.42 -6.99 -15.56
C ALA A 65 5.74 -6.99 -16.37
N ALA A 66 6.05 -8.08 -17.08
CA ALA A 66 7.20 -8.14 -17.97
C ALA A 66 7.11 -7.10 -19.10
N CYS A 67 5.92 -6.95 -19.68
CA CYS A 67 5.62 -5.96 -20.71
C CYS A 67 5.76 -4.51 -20.22
N GLN A 68 5.24 -4.22 -19.03
CA GLN A 68 5.36 -2.91 -18.42
C GLN A 68 6.83 -2.57 -18.17
N ILE A 69 7.64 -3.51 -17.67
CA ILE A 69 9.08 -3.29 -17.45
C ILE A 69 9.80 -2.83 -18.73
N ILE A 70 9.55 -3.51 -19.86
CA ILE A 70 10.22 -3.19 -21.13
C ILE A 70 9.69 -1.92 -21.79
N ALA A 71 8.46 -1.49 -21.43
CA ALA A 71 7.81 -0.29 -21.93
C ALA A 71 7.99 0.95 -21.03
N GLY A 72 8.77 0.87 -19.94
CA GLY A 72 8.96 2.01 -19.03
C GLY A 72 7.90 2.11 -17.92
N ASN A 73 7.45 0.96 -17.41
CA ASN A 73 6.52 0.76 -16.30
C ASN A 73 5.03 1.05 -16.60
N THR A 74 4.68 1.33 -17.86
CA THR A 74 3.28 1.48 -18.31
C THR A 74 3.08 0.77 -19.65
N ALA A 75 2.05 -0.07 -19.74
CA ALA A 75 1.68 -0.82 -20.94
C ALA A 75 0.43 -1.68 -20.68
N TYR A 76 -0.21 -2.11 -21.77
CA TYR A 76 -1.24 -3.15 -21.77
C TYR A 76 -1.01 -4.17 -22.90
N LEU A 77 -1.72 -5.30 -22.83
CA LEU A 77 -1.69 -6.35 -23.85
C LEU A 77 -2.97 -6.30 -24.68
N SER A 78 -2.86 -6.67 -25.96
CA SER A 78 -3.99 -6.76 -26.90
C SER A 78 -3.89 -7.99 -27.78
N TYR A 79 -5.05 -8.45 -28.26
CA TYR A 79 -5.15 -9.56 -29.21
C TYR A 79 -4.78 -9.15 -30.64
N ASP A 80 -4.96 -7.88 -30.98
CA ASP A 80 -4.70 -7.35 -32.30
C ASP A 80 -3.55 -6.34 -32.32
N ARG A 81 -2.98 -6.15 -33.51
CA ARG A 81 -1.84 -5.24 -33.70
C ARG A 81 -2.17 -3.78 -33.43
N HIS A 82 -3.41 -3.35 -33.63
CA HIS A 82 -3.84 -1.96 -33.50
C HIS A 82 -4.20 -1.58 -32.06
N GLY A 83 -4.37 -2.56 -31.18
CA GLY A 83 -4.71 -2.36 -29.77
C GLY A 83 -6.18 -2.08 -29.55
N GLU A 84 -7.04 -2.44 -30.52
CA GLU A 84 -8.50 -2.23 -30.46
C GLU A 84 -9.21 -3.28 -29.60
N GLN A 85 -8.56 -4.43 -29.40
CA GLN A 85 -9.03 -5.55 -28.59
C GLN A 85 -8.04 -5.78 -27.43
N PRO A 86 -8.13 -4.97 -26.36
CA PRO A 86 -7.32 -5.18 -25.16
C PRO A 86 -7.65 -6.53 -24.53
N VAL A 87 -6.65 -7.12 -23.85
CA VAL A 87 -6.84 -8.34 -23.09
C VAL A 87 -7.60 -8.03 -21.80
N GLU A 88 -8.81 -8.57 -21.67
CA GLU A 88 -9.67 -8.41 -20.49
C GLU A 88 -9.72 -9.70 -19.65
N LEU A 89 -8.57 -10.05 -19.07
CA LEU A 89 -8.47 -11.17 -18.13
C LEU A 89 -8.40 -10.67 -16.68
N ASP A 90 -8.95 -11.46 -15.76
CA ASP A 90 -8.85 -11.17 -14.34
C ASP A 90 -7.41 -11.37 -13.80
N TYR A 91 -7.25 -11.14 -12.50
CA TYR A 91 -5.95 -11.19 -11.83
C TYR A 91 -5.28 -12.57 -11.81
N ASN A 92 -6.02 -13.64 -12.12
CA ASN A 92 -5.52 -15.02 -12.19
C ASN A 92 -5.60 -15.64 -13.59
N GLY A 93 -6.11 -14.89 -14.58
CA GLY A 93 -6.30 -15.38 -15.93
C GLY A 93 -5.03 -15.89 -16.58
N ILE A 94 -5.21 -16.83 -17.51
CA ILE A 94 -4.13 -17.47 -18.25
C ILE A 94 -4.22 -17.05 -19.72
N LEU A 95 -3.13 -16.50 -20.24
CA LEU A 95 -2.93 -16.20 -21.64
C LEU A 95 -2.62 -17.50 -22.39
N THR A 96 -3.60 -18.02 -23.13
CA THR A 96 -3.52 -19.28 -23.88
C THR A 96 -3.43 -19.08 -25.40
N GLU A 97 -3.72 -17.87 -25.90
CA GLU A 97 -3.46 -17.52 -27.29
C GLU A 97 -1.96 -17.50 -27.61
N ARG A 98 -1.64 -17.73 -28.88
CA ARG A 98 -0.24 -17.88 -29.30
C ARG A 98 0.50 -16.56 -29.35
N GLU A 99 -0.20 -15.48 -29.63
CA GLU A 99 0.39 -14.20 -29.95
C GLU A 99 -0.42 -13.06 -29.34
N TYR A 100 0.29 -12.11 -28.74
CA TYR A 100 -0.27 -10.87 -28.22
C TYR A 100 0.58 -9.70 -28.65
N TYR A 101 0.00 -8.51 -28.67
CA TYR A 101 0.71 -7.27 -29.00
C TYR A 101 0.84 -6.40 -27.75
N LEU A 102 2.07 -5.97 -27.50
CA LEU A 102 2.38 -4.97 -26.49
C LEU A 102 1.90 -3.60 -26.98
N GLN A 103 1.03 -2.97 -26.22
CA GLN A 103 0.54 -1.64 -26.50
C GLN A 103 1.00 -0.68 -25.42
N VAL A 104 1.29 0.54 -25.87
CA VAL A 104 1.73 1.66 -25.06
C VAL A 104 0.85 2.84 -25.49
N ASP A 105 0.37 3.64 -24.54
CA ASP A 105 -0.59 4.70 -24.83
C ASP A 105 0.00 5.72 -25.79
N LYS A 106 -0.79 6.17 -26.77
CA LYS A 106 -0.31 7.11 -27.81
C LYS A 106 0.17 8.44 -27.23
N GLU A 107 -0.29 8.81 -26.04
CA GLU A 107 0.15 10.01 -25.31
C GLU A 107 1.56 9.86 -24.72
N THR A 108 2.06 8.62 -24.60
CA THR A 108 3.34 8.31 -23.97
C THR A 108 4.50 8.14 -24.95
N TYR A 109 4.25 8.20 -26.28
CA TYR A 109 5.31 8.15 -27.28
C TYR A 109 5.06 9.09 -28.46
N ASP A 110 6.14 9.71 -28.96
CA ASP A 110 6.03 10.73 -30.00
C ASP A 110 5.67 10.17 -31.38
N VAL A 111 6.35 9.09 -31.79
CA VAL A 111 6.27 8.55 -33.16
C VAL A 111 6.49 7.03 -33.17
N PRO A 112 5.71 6.26 -33.96
CA PRO A 112 5.98 4.84 -34.22
C PRO A 112 7.31 4.60 -34.97
N PRO A 113 8.00 3.45 -34.77
CA PRO A 113 7.81 2.53 -33.65
C PRO A 113 8.14 3.22 -32.33
N TYR A 114 7.36 2.95 -31.27
CA TYR A 114 7.74 3.40 -29.92
C TYR A 114 9.02 2.70 -29.47
N ALA A 115 9.74 3.34 -28.55
CA ALA A 115 11.00 2.82 -28.04
C ALA A 115 10.77 1.83 -26.89
N ILE A 116 11.63 0.82 -26.79
CA ILE A 116 11.63 -0.08 -25.62
C ILE A 116 12.95 0.04 -24.84
N ILE A 117 12.89 -0.31 -23.57
CA ILE A 117 14.08 -0.48 -22.74
C ILE A 117 14.58 -1.91 -22.97
N CYS A 118 15.86 -2.05 -23.32
CA CYS A 118 16.45 -3.35 -23.68
C CYS A 118 17.51 -3.87 -22.72
N ASP A 119 17.90 -3.06 -21.75
CA ASP A 119 18.98 -3.35 -20.81
C ASP A 119 18.58 -2.91 -19.41
N PHE A 120 18.91 -3.75 -18.42
CA PHE A 120 18.57 -3.47 -17.03
C PHE A 120 19.19 -2.18 -16.51
N GLU A 121 20.41 -1.85 -16.92
CA GLU A 121 21.07 -0.61 -16.52
C GLU A 121 20.33 0.65 -16.98
N ASP A 122 19.54 0.55 -18.05
CA ASP A 122 18.75 1.63 -18.63
C ASP A 122 17.34 1.73 -18.05
N TRP A 123 16.90 0.75 -17.25
CA TRP A 123 15.57 0.77 -16.64
C TRP A 123 15.50 1.63 -15.38
N GLN A 124 14.48 2.48 -15.27
CA GLN A 124 14.18 3.23 -14.05
C GLN A 124 13.18 2.45 -13.18
N PHE A 125 13.53 2.27 -11.90
CA PHE A 125 12.72 1.52 -10.97
C PHE A 125 11.45 2.33 -10.58
N PRO A 126 10.24 1.74 -10.63
CA PRO A 126 9.00 2.43 -10.34
C PRO A 126 8.77 2.57 -8.82
N HIS A 127 9.50 3.49 -8.17
CA HIS A 127 9.32 3.78 -6.74
C HIS A 127 7.87 4.16 -6.42
N GLY A 128 7.26 3.49 -5.43
CA GLY A 128 5.86 3.74 -5.04
C GLY A 128 4.80 3.31 -6.08
N GLY A 129 5.21 2.81 -7.25
CA GLY A 129 4.35 2.43 -8.37
C GLY A 129 4.53 0.96 -8.79
N LEU A 130 4.74 0.05 -7.82
CA LEU A 130 4.87 -1.38 -8.11
C LEU A 130 3.58 -1.92 -8.75
N PRO A 131 3.64 -2.91 -9.67
CA PRO A 131 2.43 -3.52 -10.19
C PRO A 131 1.60 -4.13 -9.05
N GLY A 132 0.27 -4.04 -9.13
CA GLY A 132 -0.61 -4.26 -7.99
C GLY A 132 -0.47 -5.62 -7.29
N ALA A 133 -0.04 -6.67 -7.99
CA ALA A 133 0.26 -7.98 -7.39
C ALA A 133 1.51 -7.96 -6.49
N TRP A 134 2.52 -7.17 -6.85
CA TRP A 134 3.78 -7.02 -6.12
C TRP A 134 3.60 -6.16 -4.87
N ALA A 135 2.87 -5.04 -4.99
CA ALA A 135 2.56 -4.15 -3.87
C ALA A 135 1.78 -4.86 -2.74
N ARG A 136 0.98 -5.87 -3.09
CA ARG A 136 0.12 -6.62 -2.15
C ARG A 136 0.80 -7.84 -1.51
N LEU A 137 2.06 -8.16 -1.88
CA LEU A 137 2.79 -9.30 -1.28
C LEU A 137 2.91 -9.19 0.24
N ASN A 138 3.21 -7.99 0.76
CA ASN A 138 3.42 -7.74 2.19
C ASN A 138 2.13 -7.79 3.04
N GLN A 139 0.96 -7.92 2.41
CA GLN A 139 -0.34 -7.91 3.09
C GLN A 139 -0.82 -9.32 3.48
N THR A 140 -0.02 -10.33 3.13
CA THR A 140 -0.37 -11.74 3.24
C THR A 140 0.07 -12.33 4.58
N PRO A 141 -0.83 -12.90 5.41
CA PRO A 141 -0.47 -13.46 6.71
C PRO A 141 0.54 -14.62 6.61
N SER A 142 1.50 -14.65 7.52
CA SER A 142 2.45 -15.75 7.70
C SER A 142 1.75 -17.02 8.15
N GLU A 143 1.67 -18.02 7.27
CA GLU A 143 1.18 -19.36 7.64
C GLU A 143 2.33 -20.36 7.92
N ILE A 144 3.58 -20.06 7.51
CA ILE A 144 4.71 -21.01 7.59
C ILE A 144 6.00 -20.26 7.99
N GLU A 145 6.63 -20.68 9.09
CA GLU A 145 7.91 -20.11 9.55
C GLU A 145 9.01 -20.22 8.48
N SER A 146 9.62 -19.07 8.17
CA SER A 146 10.75 -18.94 7.26
C SER A 146 11.96 -19.71 7.80
N PRO A 147 12.54 -20.68 7.06
CA PRO A 147 13.73 -21.38 7.53
C PRO A 147 14.92 -20.43 7.59
N SER A 148 15.38 -20.11 8.80
CA SER A 148 16.51 -19.21 9.06
C SER A 148 17.82 -19.61 8.36
N SER A 149 17.93 -20.87 7.90
CA SER A 149 19.14 -21.47 7.30
C SER A 149 18.85 -22.43 6.13
N GLY A 150 17.66 -22.36 5.52
CA GLY A 150 17.23 -23.29 4.46
C GLY A 150 16.99 -22.64 3.10
N CYS A 151 16.91 -23.47 2.06
CA CYS A 151 16.50 -23.09 0.71
C CYS A 151 15.06 -22.58 0.72
N ILE A 152 14.81 -21.40 0.15
CA ILE A 152 13.50 -20.75 0.17
C ILE A 152 12.44 -21.47 -0.68
N MET A 153 12.80 -22.47 -1.49
CA MET A 153 11.83 -23.26 -2.26
C MET A 153 11.60 -24.65 -1.65
N THR A 154 12.67 -25.29 -1.18
CA THR A 154 12.63 -26.71 -0.77
C THR A 154 12.74 -26.92 0.73
N GLY A 155 13.17 -25.91 1.50
CA GLY A 155 13.45 -26.00 2.93
C GLY A 155 14.73 -26.77 3.27
N ALA A 156 15.43 -27.31 2.26
CA ALA A 156 16.68 -28.03 2.45
C ALA A 156 17.77 -27.09 2.98
N LEU A 157 18.53 -27.53 3.99
CA LEU A 157 19.66 -26.76 4.51
C LEU A 157 20.64 -26.45 3.38
N THR A 158 21.02 -25.17 3.26
CA THR A 158 21.96 -24.72 2.24
C THR A 158 22.73 -23.52 2.77
N LYS A 159 24.02 -23.45 2.42
CA LYS A 159 24.86 -22.27 2.65
C LYS A 159 24.91 -21.37 1.42
N ASP A 160 24.34 -21.80 0.31
CA ASP A 160 24.39 -21.08 -0.95
C ASP A 160 23.44 -19.90 -0.93
N ILE A 161 24.02 -18.74 -1.19
CA ILE A 161 23.34 -17.45 -1.26
C ILE A 161 23.21 -17.06 -2.73
N ALA A 162 22.05 -16.52 -3.09
CA ALA A 162 21.73 -15.97 -4.38
C ALA A 162 21.35 -14.49 -4.24
N HIS A 163 21.97 -13.61 -5.01
CA HIS A 163 21.67 -12.19 -5.01
C HIS A 163 20.45 -11.90 -5.89
N LEU A 164 19.51 -11.11 -5.37
CA LEU A 164 18.34 -10.67 -6.13
C LEU A 164 18.77 -9.64 -7.18
N ILE A 165 19.34 -8.52 -6.73
CA ILE A 165 20.06 -7.58 -7.60
C ILE A 165 21.52 -8.04 -7.67
N PRO A 166 22.07 -8.37 -8.86
CA PRO A 166 23.46 -8.78 -8.97
C PRO A 166 24.43 -7.68 -8.52
N GLN A 167 25.55 -8.07 -7.93
CA GLN A 167 26.65 -7.16 -7.56
C GLN A 167 27.15 -6.33 -8.76
N ALA A 168 27.14 -6.93 -9.95
CA ALA A 168 27.54 -6.26 -11.18
C ALA A 168 26.69 -5.02 -11.52
N SER A 169 25.49 -4.90 -10.94
CA SER A 169 24.55 -3.78 -11.13
C SER A 169 24.60 -2.76 -9.99
N ALA A 170 25.73 -2.63 -9.30
CA ALA A 170 25.90 -1.65 -8.21
C ALA A 170 25.73 -0.18 -8.65
N SER A 171 25.95 0.14 -9.94
CA SER A 171 25.64 1.47 -10.51
C SER A 171 24.14 1.71 -10.54
N TRP A 172 23.41 0.77 -11.14
CA TRP A 172 21.96 0.81 -11.22
C TRP A 172 21.30 0.85 -9.84
N PHE A 173 21.78 0.02 -8.91
CA PHE A 173 21.29 -0.02 -7.52
C PHE A 173 21.33 1.36 -6.85
N ARG A 174 22.45 2.07 -6.97
CA ARG A 174 22.63 3.40 -6.39
C ARG A 174 21.79 4.45 -7.09
N ARG A 175 21.78 4.42 -8.43
CA ARG A 175 21.01 5.36 -9.27
C ARG A 175 19.52 5.30 -8.98
N ASN A 176 18.99 4.09 -8.85
CA ASN A 176 17.59 3.81 -8.52
C ASN A 176 17.35 3.73 -7.00
N ARG A 177 18.20 4.34 -6.17
CA ARG A 177 18.02 4.46 -4.72
C ARG A 177 17.53 3.18 -4.03
N MET A 178 17.99 2.02 -4.49
CA MET A 178 17.48 0.74 -4.00
C MET A 178 17.86 0.47 -2.54
N GLY A 179 18.80 1.24 -2.00
CA GLY A 179 19.15 1.20 -0.59
C GLY A 179 18.07 1.73 0.35
N ASP A 180 17.07 2.47 -0.16
CA ASP A 180 15.91 2.92 0.61
C ASP A 180 15.04 1.75 1.11
N TYR A 181 15.20 0.56 0.50
CA TYR A 181 14.46 -0.67 0.83
C TYR A 181 15.24 -1.63 1.75
N LEU A 182 16.40 -1.23 2.27
CA LEU A 182 17.20 -2.07 3.17
C LEU A 182 16.53 -2.19 4.53
N THR A 183 16.20 -3.41 4.94
CA THR A 183 15.59 -3.71 6.24
C THR A 183 16.58 -3.58 7.41
N ASN A 184 17.89 -3.57 7.14
CA ASN A 184 18.95 -3.27 8.11
C ASN A 184 19.87 -2.15 7.60
N PRO A 185 19.61 -0.88 7.97
CA PRO A 185 20.38 0.27 7.49
C PRO A 185 21.82 0.33 8.04
N ARG A 186 22.21 -0.57 8.95
CA ARG A 186 23.60 -0.67 9.44
C ARG A 186 24.53 -1.50 8.54
N GLY A 187 23.97 -2.21 7.55
CA GLY A 187 24.76 -2.96 6.56
C GLY A 187 25.29 -2.07 5.43
N PRO A 188 26.10 -2.62 4.50
CA PRO A 188 26.62 -1.86 3.37
C PRO A 188 25.48 -1.32 2.50
N PHE A 189 25.58 -0.07 2.07
CA PHE A 189 24.64 0.55 1.11
C PHE A 189 24.98 0.12 -0.33
N SER A 190 25.03 -1.19 -0.54
CA SER A 190 25.42 -1.83 -1.80
C SER A 190 24.57 -3.10 -2.04
N PRO A 191 24.63 -3.70 -3.25
CA PRO A 191 24.03 -5.00 -3.51
C PRO A 191 24.56 -6.15 -2.63
N ASP A 192 25.60 -5.93 -1.83
CA ASP A 192 26.17 -6.92 -0.90
C ASP A 192 25.41 -7.02 0.42
N ASN A 193 24.44 -6.13 0.64
CA ASN A 193 23.63 -6.16 1.85
C ASN A 193 22.83 -7.47 1.96
N GLU A 194 22.72 -7.98 3.19
CA GLU A 194 21.99 -9.21 3.49
C GLU A 194 20.49 -9.13 3.13
N ALA A 195 19.91 -7.93 3.04
CA ALA A 195 18.53 -7.74 2.60
C ALA A 195 18.32 -8.03 1.08
N ASN A 196 19.40 -8.05 0.28
CA ASN A 196 19.36 -8.30 -1.16
C ASN A 196 19.68 -9.76 -1.53
N VAL A 197 19.67 -10.68 -0.55
CA VAL A 197 20.02 -12.07 -0.80
C VAL A 197 18.97 -13.05 -0.29
N CYS A 198 18.83 -14.17 -1.00
CA CYS A 198 18.03 -15.31 -0.58
C CYS A 198 18.87 -16.59 -0.64
N ARG A 199 18.41 -17.65 0.03
CA ARG A 199 19.11 -18.94 0.05
C ARG A 199 18.45 -19.93 -0.89
N LEU A 200 19.24 -20.54 -1.78
CA LEU A 200 18.77 -21.55 -2.73
C LEU A 200 19.65 -22.79 -2.64
N ARG A 201 19.08 -23.95 -2.99
CA ARG A 201 19.87 -25.17 -3.21
C ARG A 201 20.79 -24.93 -4.42
N GLU A 202 21.96 -25.57 -4.44
CA GLU A 202 23.00 -25.32 -5.46
C GLU A 202 22.48 -25.37 -6.91
N ASP A 203 21.63 -26.34 -7.24
CA ASP A 203 21.01 -26.50 -8.56
C ASP A 203 20.03 -25.37 -8.89
N LEU A 204 19.16 -25.01 -7.94
CA LEU A 204 18.22 -23.89 -8.07
C LEU A 204 18.96 -22.55 -8.17
N ARG A 205 20.06 -22.37 -7.43
CA ARG A 205 20.91 -21.17 -7.55
C ARG A 205 21.50 -21.08 -8.95
N LYS A 206 22.03 -22.18 -9.50
CA LYS A 206 22.59 -22.20 -10.87
C LYS A 206 21.54 -21.79 -11.90
N ASP A 207 20.32 -22.28 -11.79
CA ASP A 207 19.21 -21.90 -12.68
C ASP A 207 18.82 -20.44 -12.48
N PHE A 208 18.74 -19.99 -11.22
CA PHE A 208 18.43 -18.62 -10.88
C PHE A 208 19.47 -17.67 -11.46
N ASP A 209 20.77 -17.88 -11.22
CA ASP A 209 21.88 -17.06 -11.72
C ASP A 209 21.95 -17.03 -13.25
N LYS A 210 21.54 -18.11 -13.91
CA LYS A 210 21.38 -18.18 -15.38
C LYS A 210 20.13 -17.48 -15.90
N LEU A 211 19.34 -16.85 -15.04
CA LEU A 211 18.11 -16.14 -15.38
C LEU A 211 17.05 -17.07 -15.99
N ALA A 212 17.02 -18.33 -15.55
CA ALA A 212 16.04 -19.30 -16.02
C ALA A 212 14.63 -19.06 -15.45
N PHE A 213 14.56 -18.57 -14.21
CA PHE A 213 13.32 -18.28 -13.50
C PHE A 213 13.49 -17.08 -12.57
N ALA A 214 12.36 -16.53 -12.13
CA ALA A 214 12.29 -15.51 -11.11
C ALA A 214 11.13 -15.81 -10.15
N PHE A 215 11.13 -15.14 -9.00
CA PHE A 215 10.00 -15.21 -8.06
C PHE A 215 8.96 -14.17 -8.44
N VAL A 216 7.72 -14.59 -8.64
CA VAL A 216 6.61 -13.71 -9.03
C VAL A 216 5.40 -13.93 -8.13
N PRO A 217 4.59 -12.89 -7.87
CA PRO A 217 3.34 -13.02 -7.12
C PRO A 217 2.27 -13.73 -7.97
N LYS A 218 1.60 -14.73 -7.39
CA LYS A 218 0.37 -15.34 -7.91
C LYS A 218 -0.68 -15.45 -6.80
N PHE A 219 -1.96 -15.24 -7.13
CA PHE A 219 -3.02 -15.23 -6.13
C PHE A 219 -3.51 -16.65 -5.84
N THR A 220 -3.61 -17.01 -4.56
CA THR A 220 -3.90 -18.39 -4.11
C THR A 220 -5.25 -18.53 -3.40
N GLY A 221 -6.20 -17.62 -3.65
CA GLY A 221 -7.45 -17.50 -2.88
C GLY A 221 -7.26 -16.83 -1.51
N ARG A 222 -6.10 -17.07 -0.88
CA ARG A 222 -5.69 -16.49 0.42
C ARG A 222 -4.76 -15.28 0.30
N GLY A 223 -4.73 -14.61 -0.86
CA GLY A 223 -3.80 -13.52 -1.18
C GLY A 223 -2.65 -13.92 -2.11
N TYR A 224 -1.75 -12.98 -2.39
CA TYR A 224 -0.61 -13.20 -3.28
C TYR A 224 0.50 -13.98 -2.58
N ARG A 225 0.98 -15.05 -3.22
CA ARG A 225 2.15 -15.82 -2.77
C ARG A 225 3.23 -15.76 -3.84
N LEU A 226 4.49 -15.78 -3.40
CA LEU A 226 5.62 -15.91 -4.30
C LEU A 226 5.75 -17.35 -4.79
N VAL A 227 5.89 -17.49 -6.09
CA VAL A 227 6.17 -18.76 -6.75
C VAL A 227 7.39 -18.63 -7.64
N ALA A 228 8.14 -19.72 -7.82
CA ALA A 228 9.16 -19.79 -8.86
C ALA A 228 8.48 -19.91 -10.24
N HIS A 229 8.73 -18.95 -11.11
CA HIS A 229 8.15 -18.91 -12.45
C HIS A 229 9.27 -18.95 -13.49
N TYR A 230 9.36 -20.10 -14.18
CA TYR A 230 10.33 -20.32 -15.25
C TYR A 230 9.95 -19.53 -16.49
N LEU A 231 10.91 -18.75 -17.00
CA LEU A 231 10.73 -17.83 -18.13
C LEU A 231 11.50 -18.29 -19.38
N SER A 232 12.29 -19.37 -19.25
CA SER A 232 13.07 -19.96 -20.33
C SER A 232 12.61 -21.38 -20.63
N ALA A 233 12.44 -21.68 -21.91
CA ALA A 233 12.06 -22.99 -22.44
C ALA A 233 13.25 -23.83 -22.90
N ALA A 234 14.49 -23.46 -22.55
CA ALA A 234 15.67 -24.15 -23.05
C ALA A 234 15.63 -25.65 -22.71
N ASP A 235 16.12 -26.51 -23.61
CA ASP A 235 16.00 -27.97 -23.48
C ASP A 235 16.58 -28.51 -22.17
N ASN A 236 17.68 -27.90 -21.69
CA ASN A 236 18.30 -28.25 -20.42
C ASN A 236 17.49 -27.84 -19.18
N LEU A 237 16.42 -27.06 -19.35
CA LEU A 237 15.53 -26.58 -18.30
C LEU A 237 14.18 -27.31 -18.27
N ILE A 238 13.92 -28.25 -19.17
CA ILE A 238 12.64 -28.98 -19.23
C ILE A 238 12.29 -29.61 -17.89
N HIS A 239 13.21 -30.41 -17.33
CA HIS A 239 12.99 -31.10 -16.06
C HIS A 239 12.85 -30.15 -14.86
N PRO A 240 13.76 -29.16 -14.63
CA PRO A 240 13.58 -28.24 -13.52
C PRO A 240 12.35 -27.36 -13.68
N ALA A 241 12.02 -26.90 -14.89
CA ALA A 241 10.79 -26.15 -15.15
C ALA A 241 9.54 -26.98 -14.85
N SER A 242 9.45 -28.24 -15.30
CA SER A 242 8.29 -29.10 -15.01
C SER A 242 8.15 -29.45 -13.52
N THR A 243 9.25 -29.37 -12.77
CA THR A 243 9.27 -29.73 -11.33
C THR A 243 9.01 -28.52 -10.44
N PHE A 244 9.55 -27.36 -10.79
CA PHE A 244 9.61 -26.19 -9.91
C PHE A 244 8.80 -24.99 -10.39
N HIS A 245 8.24 -25.01 -11.61
CA HIS A 245 7.31 -23.97 -12.04
C HIS A 245 6.08 -23.94 -11.11
N ASN A 246 5.68 -22.73 -10.70
CA ASN A 246 4.65 -22.47 -9.70
C ASN A 246 4.91 -23.08 -8.31
N GLN A 247 6.13 -23.54 -8.04
CA GLN A 247 6.51 -23.95 -6.69
C GLN A 247 6.49 -22.73 -5.77
N MET A 248 5.61 -22.75 -4.77
CA MET A 248 5.55 -21.71 -3.75
C MET A 248 6.84 -21.66 -2.94
N THR A 249 7.31 -20.46 -2.66
CA THR A 249 8.43 -20.25 -1.74
C THR A 249 7.95 -20.24 -0.29
N TYR A 250 8.85 -20.55 0.63
CA TYR A 250 8.73 -20.11 2.01
C TYR A 250 8.74 -18.58 2.05
N GLN A 251 8.23 -18.02 3.14
CA GLN A 251 8.11 -16.58 3.28
C GLN A 251 9.48 -15.89 3.32
N LEU A 252 9.52 -14.65 2.84
CA LEU A 252 10.72 -13.84 2.72
C LEU A 252 10.60 -12.56 3.56
N ASP A 253 10.39 -12.71 4.88
CA ASP A 253 10.09 -11.61 5.81
C ASP A 253 11.09 -10.45 5.83
N LYS A 254 12.30 -10.70 5.32
CA LYS A 254 13.42 -9.73 5.32
C LYS A 254 13.69 -9.10 3.96
N ILE A 255 13.04 -9.58 2.90
CA ILE A 255 13.28 -9.15 1.53
C ILE A 255 12.12 -8.28 1.08
N ALA A 256 12.45 -7.04 0.72
CA ALA A 256 11.49 -6.09 0.19
C ALA A 256 10.99 -6.55 -1.21
N PRO A 257 9.69 -6.43 -1.53
CA PRO A 257 9.16 -6.80 -2.85
C PRO A 257 9.84 -6.06 -4.01
N GLU A 258 10.43 -4.91 -3.73
CA GLU A 258 11.21 -4.11 -4.66
C GLU A 258 12.46 -4.84 -5.17
N PHE A 259 13.15 -5.60 -4.31
CA PHE A 259 14.28 -6.43 -4.73
C PHE A 259 13.83 -7.59 -5.61
N LEU A 260 12.65 -8.15 -5.33
CA LEU A 260 12.06 -9.24 -6.12
C LEU A 260 11.63 -8.75 -7.51
N LEU A 261 11.00 -7.58 -7.59
CA LEU A 261 10.63 -6.97 -8.87
C LEU A 261 11.89 -6.61 -9.69
N ALA A 262 12.92 -6.05 -9.04
CA ALA A 262 14.18 -5.76 -9.71
C ALA A 262 14.85 -7.04 -10.25
N ARG A 263 14.80 -8.14 -9.50
CA ARG A 263 15.26 -9.45 -10.00
C ARG A 263 14.46 -9.93 -11.21
N PHE A 264 13.14 -9.81 -11.15
CA PHE A 264 12.27 -10.18 -12.26
C PHE A 264 12.59 -9.36 -13.50
N ALA A 265 12.71 -8.03 -13.37
CA ALA A 265 13.13 -7.14 -14.46
C ALA A 265 14.48 -7.54 -15.04
N TYR A 266 15.48 -7.81 -14.20
CA TYR A 266 16.81 -8.29 -14.63
C TYR A 266 16.72 -9.57 -15.46
N THR A 267 15.79 -10.47 -15.11
CA THR A 267 15.52 -11.71 -15.84
C THR A 267 14.82 -11.44 -17.18
N ILE A 268 13.84 -10.51 -17.23
CA ILE A 268 13.11 -10.16 -18.45
C ILE A 268 14.03 -9.52 -19.51
N PHE A 269 14.92 -8.60 -19.13
CA PHE A 269 15.82 -7.96 -20.11
C PHE A 269 16.72 -8.96 -20.84
N ARG A 270 17.05 -10.10 -20.21
CA ARG A 270 17.81 -11.17 -20.87
C ARG A 270 17.10 -11.77 -22.08
N LEU A 271 15.76 -11.79 -22.06
CA LEU A 271 14.91 -12.36 -23.11
C LEU A 271 14.85 -11.49 -24.37
N LEU A 272 15.11 -10.19 -24.24
CA LEU A 272 15.09 -9.24 -25.36
C LEU A 272 16.30 -9.33 -26.29
N HIS A 273 17.30 -10.17 -25.97
CA HIS A 273 18.48 -10.32 -26.81
C HIS A 273 18.13 -10.65 -28.26
N GLY A 274 17.16 -11.55 -28.48
CA GLY A 274 16.69 -11.93 -29.81
C GLY A 274 16.11 -10.77 -30.63
N PHE A 275 15.39 -9.85 -29.97
CA PHE A 275 14.81 -8.67 -30.60
C PHE A 275 15.90 -7.68 -31.08
N THR A 276 16.93 -7.46 -30.25
CA THR A 276 18.04 -6.54 -30.55
C THR A 276 19.10 -7.08 -31.51
N ALA A 277 19.12 -8.39 -31.77
CA ALA A 277 20.20 -9.03 -32.52
C ALA A 277 20.02 -9.01 -34.04
N GLN A 278 18.83 -8.71 -34.55
CA GLN A 278 18.50 -8.89 -35.98
C GLN A 278 18.67 -7.62 -36.80
N THR A 279 18.02 -6.54 -36.40
CA THR A 279 17.99 -5.27 -37.14
C THR A 279 18.02 -4.08 -36.21
N ALA A 280 18.10 -2.87 -36.77
CA ALA A 280 18.14 -1.66 -35.98
C ALA A 280 16.83 -1.46 -35.20
N ARG A 281 16.95 -1.15 -33.90
CA ARG A 281 15.82 -0.99 -32.98
C ARG A 281 15.80 0.40 -32.38
N ARG A 282 14.59 0.89 -32.11
CA ARG A 282 14.38 2.14 -31.39
C ARG A 282 14.36 1.82 -29.90
N LEU A 283 15.37 2.32 -29.18
CA LEU A 283 15.65 1.96 -27.79
C LEU A 283 15.62 3.21 -26.92
N ALA A 284 15.04 3.08 -25.72
CA ALA A 284 15.10 4.09 -24.68
C ALA A 284 16.32 3.82 -23.80
N ILE A 285 17.22 4.80 -23.71
CA ILE A 285 18.48 4.74 -22.99
C ILE A 285 18.46 5.76 -21.87
N VAL A 286 18.88 5.37 -20.67
CA VAL A 286 18.95 6.31 -19.55
C VAL A 286 20.28 7.06 -19.54
N GLU A 287 20.21 8.39 -19.50
CA GLU A 287 21.37 9.26 -19.52
C GLU A 287 21.22 10.38 -18.49
N PRO A 288 22.34 10.87 -17.92
CA PRO A 288 22.29 12.04 -17.06
C PRO A 288 21.93 13.27 -17.90
N SER A 289 20.98 14.04 -17.39
CA SER A 289 20.53 15.33 -17.92
C SER A 289 20.32 16.28 -16.74
N GLU A 290 20.04 17.54 -17.04
CA GLU A 290 19.51 18.48 -16.06
C GLU A 290 17.98 18.45 -16.10
N ASP A 291 17.33 18.49 -14.93
CA ASP A 291 15.89 18.76 -14.83
C ASP A 291 15.61 20.26 -14.99
N GLU A 292 14.33 20.65 -14.94
CA GLU A 292 13.90 22.06 -15.04
C GLU A 292 14.52 22.98 -13.96
N LEU A 293 15.07 22.39 -12.90
CA LEU A 293 15.72 23.09 -11.79
C LEU A 293 17.25 23.07 -11.89
N GLY A 294 17.82 22.55 -12.99
CA GLY A 294 19.26 22.44 -13.19
C GLY A 294 19.92 21.34 -12.34
N LEU A 295 19.15 20.42 -11.76
CA LEU A 295 19.66 19.30 -10.99
C LEU A 295 19.91 18.10 -11.90
N CYS A 296 20.95 17.33 -11.58
CA CYS A 296 21.25 16.10 -12.32
C CYS A 296 20.09 15.10 -12.16
N ALA A 297 19.35 14.90 -13.24
CA ALA A 297 18.27 13.94 -13.39
C ALA A 297 18.66 12.88 -14.40
N TRP A 298 18.04 11.71 -14.32
CA TRP A 298 18.21 10.64 -15.30
C TRP A 298 17.00 10.65 -16.22
N VAL A 299 17.23 10.88 -17.50
CA VAL A 299 16.16 10.96 -18.51
C VAL A 299 16.34 9.86 -19.54
N HIS A 300 15.22 9.43 -20.13
CA HIS A 300 15.23 8.49 -21.23
C HIS A 300 15.40 9.23 -22.56
N ASN A 301 16.52 9.00 -23.21
CA ASN A 301 16.77 9.44 -24.58
C ASN A 301 16.51 8.28 -25.54
N VAL A 302 15.93 8.59 -26.69
CA VAL A 302 15.50 7.58 -27.65
C VAL A 302 16.46 7.56 -28.84
N TYR A 303 17.02 6.39 -29.12
CA TYR A 303 17.98 6.17 -30.19
C TYR A 303 17.56 5.03 -31.10
N THR A 304 17.88 5.13 -32.38
CA THR A 304 17.85 3.97 -33.29
C THR A 304 19.23 3.34 -33.30
N MET A 305 19.35 2.13 -32.77
CA MET A 305 20.62 1.42 -32.63
C MET A 305 20.65 0.15 -33.45
N THR A 306 21.73 -0.06 -34.18
CA THR A 306 22.06 -1.32 -34.87
C THR A 306 22.46 -2.40 -33.86
N PRO A 307 22.38 -3.70 -34.24
CA PRO A 307 22.83 -4.79 -33.37
C PRO A 307 24.27 -4.64 -32.86
N ALA A 308 25.17 -4.09 -33.68
CA ALA A 308 26.56 -3.84 -33.32
C ALA A 308 26.71 -2.75 -32.25
N GLU A 309 25.94 -1.66 -32.34
CA GLU A 309 25.96 -0.58 -31.35
C GLU A 309 25.38 -1.06 -30.01
N VAL A 310 24.31 -1.86 -30.03
CA VAL A 310 23.76 -2.48 -28.81
C VAL A 310 24.81 -3.40 -28.15
N ALA A 311 25.47 -4.25 -28.93
CA ALA A 311 26.51 -5.14 -28.42
C ALA A 311 27.73 -4.39 -27.85
N ALA A 312 28.16 -3.32 -28.53
CA ALA A 312 29.24 -2.45 -28.07
C ALA A 312 28.87 -1.78 -26.74
N ARG A 313 27.64 -1.23 -26.63
CA ARG A 313 27.13 -0.63 -25.40
C ARG A 313 27.10 -1.62 -24.25
N ARG A 314 26.56 -2.83 -24.45
CA ARG A 314 26.53 -3.90 -23.43
C ARG A 314 27.94 -4.27 -22.95
N THR A 315 28.90 -4.32 -23.87
CA THR A 315 30.31 -4.58 -23.55
C THR A 315 30.90 -3.45 -22.70
N GLU A 316 30.61 -2.20 -23.03
CA GLU A 316 31.06 -1.03 -22.26
C GLU A 316 30.45 -1.01 -20.85
N LEU A 317 29.15 -1.26 -20.72
CA LEU A 317 28.47 -1.38 -19.42
C LEU A 317 29.10 -2.49 -18.56
N ALA A 318 29.41 -3.64 -19.15
CA ALA A 318 30.08 -4.73 -18.46
C ALA A 318 31.51 -4.37 -18.02
N ARG A 319 32.29 -3.65 -18.86
CA ARG A 319 33.65 -3.19 -18.48
C ARG A 319 33.61 -2.19 -17.32
N ARG A 320 32.66 -1.25 -17.31
CA ARG A 320 32.48 -0.30 -16.21
C ARG A 320 32.17 -0.98 -14.88
N SER A 321 31.43 -2.09 -14.93
CA SER A 321 31.14 -2.93 -13.76
C SER A 321 32.41 -3.61 -13.22
N ILE A 322 33.22 -4.21 -14.09
CA ILE A 322 34.46 -4.93 -13.73
C ILE A 322 35.55 -3.98 -13.22
N SER A 323 35.74 -2.83 -13.87
CA SER A 323 36.78 -1.87 -13.48
C SER A 323 36.59 -1.36 -12.05
N LYS A 324 35.34 -1.16 -11.61
CA LYS A 324 35.03 -0.72 -10.25
C LYS A 324 35.26 -1.82 -9.20
N LYS A 325 35.11 -3.09 -9.58
CA LYS A 325 35.43 -4.23 -8.68
C LYS A 325 36.92 -4.30 -8.37
N ARG A 326 37.79 -4.07 -9.36
CA ARG A 326 39.25 -4.01 -9.15
C ARG A 326 39.68 -2.84 -8.27
N THR A 327 39.10 -1.65 -8.47
CA THR A 327 39.44 -0.48 -7.64
C THR A 327 39.00 -0.64 -6.18
N LEU A 328 37.92 -1.38 -5.90
CA LEU A 328 37.49 -1.70 -4.53
C LEU A 328 38.33 -2.80 -3.87
N GLU A 329 38.86 -3.75 -4.63
CA GLU A 329 39.78 -4.78 -4.11
C GLU A 329 41.22 -4.26 -3.92
N GLU A 330 41.66 -3.27 -4.71
CA GLU A 330 42.98 -2.63 -4.59
C GLU A 330 43.01 -1.50 -3.53
N ALA A 331 41.87 -0.90 -3.20
CA ALA A 331 41.74 0.09 -2.14
C ALA A 331 41.36 -0.58 -0.81
N GLY A 332 42.33 -1.26 -0.16
CA GLY A 332 42.19 -1.61 1.26
C GLY A 332 42.06 -0.32 2.08
N ILE A 333 40.85 0.02 2.50
CA ILE A 333 40.56 1.20 3.33
C ILE A 333 39.78 0.75 4.56
N ASP A 334 40.36 1.07 5.72
CA ASP A 334 39.90 0.79 7.08
C ASP A 334 38.45 1.21 7.37
N ASP A 335 37.80 0.42 8.23
CA ASP A 335 36.52 0.70 8.86
C ASP A 335 36.51 2.06 9.59
N GLU A 336 35.72 3.03 9.11
CA GLU A 336 35.36 4.19 9.94
C GLU A 336 34.17 3.87 10.85
N VAL A 337 34.47 3.94 12.16
CA VAL A 337 33.63 3.63 13.32
C VAL A 337 32.44 4.60 13.45
N PRO A 338 31.26 4.14 13.91
CA PRO A 338 30.07 4.98 14.06
C PRO A 338 30.11 5.85 15.32
N ILE A 339 29.69 7.11 15.18
CA ILE A 339 29.44 8.02 16.30
C ILE A 339 28.14 7.58 17.01
N GLY A 340 28.29 6.85 18.12
CA GLY A 340 27.23 6.60 19.09
C GLY A 340 27.44 7.45 20.35
N LEU A 341 26.59 8.44 20.58
CA LEU A 341 26.39 9.02 21.90
C LEU A 341 25.41 8.12 22.67
N SER A 342 25.90 7.38 23.66
CA SER A 342 25.07 6.92 24.77
C SER A 342 25.79 7.21 26.07
N LEU A 343 25.08 7.93 26.94
CA LEU A 343 25.41 8.10 28.33
C LEU A 343 25.61 6.74 29.00
N ASN A 344 26.65 6.63 29.83
CA ASN A 344 26.50 6.30 31.25
C ASN A 344 27.82 6.59 31.97
N GLY A 345 27.71 7.33 33.06
CA GLY A 345 28.84 7.70 33.91
C GLY A 345 29.31 6.55 34.76
N GLN A 346 30.59 6.61 35.13
CA GLN A 346 31.07 6.11 36.40
C GLN A 346 32.29 6.90 36.85
N LEU A 347 32.19 7.35 38.10
CA LEU A 347 33.18 8.12 38.84
C LEU A 347 34.50 7.35 39.01
N ILE A 348 35.60 8.07 39.22
CA ILE A 348 36.30 8.20 40.52
C ILE A 348 37.70 8.83 40.34
N MET A 349 37.90 9.95 41.05
CA MET A 349 39.10 10.50 41.76
C MET A 349 40.51 10.42 41.12
N GLY A 350 41.39 11.42 41.22
CA GLY A 350 41.43 12.64 42.02
C GLY A 350 42.81 13.33 41.92
N HIS A 351 42.97 14.42 42.69
CA HIS A 351 44.15 15.28 42.95
C HIS A 351 44.59 16.25 41.82
N GLU A 352 44.33 17.56 41.94
CA GLU A 352 45.08 18.62 42.69
C GLU A 352 46.47 18.88 42.06
N GLN A 353 46.81 20.05 41.49
CA GLN A 353 47.07 21.36 42.11
C GLN A 353 47.28 22.43 40.99
N LEU A 354 46.64 23.62 41.06
CA LEU A 354 47.24 24.97 41.37
C LEU A 354 48.24 25.48 40.28
N VAL A 355 48.18 26.65 39.65
CA VAL A 355 47.93 28.08 39.99
C VAL A 355 47.93 28.81 38.61
N GLU A 356 47.10 29.79 38.23
CA GLU A 356 47.12 31.20 38.64
C GLU A 356 45.95 31.96 37.97
N ARG A 357 45.20 32.75 38.75
CA ARG A 357 44.36 33.87 38.27
C ARG A 357 45.14 35.18 38.51
N PRO A 358 44.80 36.29 37.84
CA PRO A 358 43.92 37.29 38.48
C PRO A 358 42.97 37.94 37.44
N SER A 359 41.84 38.58 37.72
CA SER A 359 41.14 39.04 38.92
C SER A 359 39.77 39.60 38.47
N GLU A 360 38.73 39.36 39.28
CA GLU A 360 37.32 39.79 39.15
C GLU A 360 37.13 41.31 39.47
N PRO A 361 35.93 41.89 39.81
CA PRO A 361 34.51 41.49 39.68
C PRO A 361 33.64 42.66 39.06
N VAL A 362 32.32 42.63 38.82
CA VAL A 362 31.19 42.64 39.78
C VAL A 362 29.85 42.62 39.00
N SER A 363 28.96 41.71 39.40
CA SER A 363 27.48 41.79 39.57
C SER A 363 26.65 42.85 38.81
N SER A 364 25.59 42.43 38.11
CA SER A 364 24.20 42.46 38.65
C SER A 364 23.12 42.24 37.57
N LEU A 365 22.01 41.64 38.01
CA LEU A 365 20.78 41.37 37.28
C LEU A 365 20.14 42.66 36.72
N ALA A 366 19.56 42.60 35.51
CA ALA A 366 18.13 42.82 35.28
C ALA A 366 17.77 42.93 33.78
N THR A 367 16.55 42.47 33.52
CA THR A 367 15.71 42.33 32.31
C THR A 367 15.46 43.63 31.49
N PRO A 368 14.71 43.55 30.36
CA PRO A 368 15.10 44.03 29.04
C PRO A 368 14.77 45.51 28.79
N ARG A 369 15.47 46.14 27.84
CA ARG A 369 15.07 47.44 27.29
C ARG A 369 15.05 47.42 25.77
N LEU A 370 13.84 47.60 25.25
CA LEU A 370 13.54 48.14 23.93
C LEU A 370 14.43 49.35 23.64
N VAL A 371 15.21 49.31 22.57
CA VAL A 371 15.76 50.52 21.95
C VAL A 371 15.31 50.56 20.50
N ARG A 372 14.57 51.63 20.22
CA ARG A 372 14.12 52.09 18.90
C ARG A 372 15.33 52.27 17.98
N ASN A 373 15.27 51.65 16.80
CA ASN A 373 16.17 51.98 15.70
C ASN A 373 15.87 53.39 15.19
N ILE A 374 16.89 54.23 15.24
CA ILE A 374 17.01 55.46 14.45
C ILE A 374 17.18 55.01 12.99
N VAL A 375 16.30 55.51 12.14
CA VAL A 375 16.34 55.35 10.69
C VAL A 375 17.56 56.10 10.16
N ASN A 376 18.52 55.39 9.60
CA ASN A 376 19.45 55.95 8.63
C ASN A 376 19.22 55.28 7.28
N HIS A 377 18.61 56.05 6.38
CA HIS A 377 18.48 55.75 4.97
C HIS A 377 19.87 55.69 4.31
N GLY A 378 20.11 54.64 3.52
CA GLY A 378 21.20 54.66 2.55
C GLY A 378 21.95 53.35 2.37
N SER A 379 21.25 52.26 2.06
CA SER A 379 21.78 51.12 1.29
C SER A 379 20.61 50.26 0.84
N ARG A 380 20.51 50.02 -0.48
CA ARG A 380 19.55 49.09 -1.10
C ARG A 380 19.57 47.75 -0.36
N PRO A 381 18.44 47.22 0.15
CA PRO A 381 18.40 45.83 0.53
C PRO A 381 18.47 45.01 -0.75
N GLN A 382 19.49 44.15 -0.87
CA GLN A 382 19.41 43.00 -1.76
C GLN A 382 18.14 42.24 -1.39
N GLN A 383 17.22 42.10 -2.33
CA GLN A 383 16.12 41.13 -2.21
C GLN A 383 16.77 39.76 -2.06
N ILE A 384 16.76 39.24 -0.82
CA ILE A 384 16.89 37.81 -0.58
C ILE A 384 15.71 37.20 -1.34
N PRO A 385 15.92 36.30 -2.31
CA PRO A 385 14.80 35.60 -2.92
C PRO A 385 14.11 34.83 -1.81
N GLU A 386 12.84 35.17 -1.53
CA GLU A 386 12.02 34.43 -0.58
C GLU A 386 11.96 32.98 -1.06
N ARG A 387 12.76 32.11 -0.44
CA ARG A 387 12.74 30.69 -0.73
C ARG A 387 11.35 30.19 -0.30
N PRO A 388 10.59 29.53 -1.19
CA PRO A 388 9.30 28.97 -0.80
C PRO A 388 9.52 27.99 0.36
N ILE A 389 8.78 28.20 1.45
CA ILE A 389 8.79 27.34 2.64
C ILE A 389 8.40 25.93 2.18
N ARG A 390 9.30 24.97 2.37
CA ARG A 390 9.03 23.55 2.08
C ARG A 390 8.34 22.92 3.28
N PHE A 391 7.59 21.85 3.05
CA PHE A 391 6.95 21.10 4.13
C PHE A 391 7.96 20.64 5.21
N THR A 392 9.19 20.32 4.82
CA THR A 392 10.28 19.95 5.73
C THR A 392 10.80 21.10 6.60
N ASP A 393 10.52 22.34 6.21
CA ASP A 393 10.93 23.54 6.95
C ASP A 393 9.95 23.86 8.09
N LEU A 394 8.78 23.18 8.11
CA LEU A 394 7.80 23.29 9.18
C LEU A 394 8.24 22.49 10.42
N PRO A 395 7.95 22.98 11.63
CA PRO A 395 8.19 22.22 12.85
C PRO A 395 7.37 20.91 12.84
N PRO A 396 7.87 19.83 13.48
CA PRO A 396 7.18 18.54 13.49
C PRO A 396 5.71 18.63 13.87
N GLU A 397 5.36 19.46 14.85
CA GLU A 397 3.99 19.65 15.34
C GLU A 397 3.06 20.14 14.21
N ALA A 398 3.50 21.13 13.43
CA ALA A 398 2.71 21.64 12.30
C ALA A 398 2.57 20.60 11.18
N ARG A 399 3.60 19.80 10.93
CA ARG A 399 3.57 18.71 9.94
C ARG A 399 2.58 17.61 10.33
N LEU A 400 2.54 17.25 11.61
CA LEU A 400 1.57 16.28 12.13
C LEU A 400 0.13 16.81 12.04
N MET A 401 -0.11 18.09 12.36
CA MET A 401 -1.42 18.72 12.18
C MET A 401 -1.88 18.70 10.71
N ILE A 402 -0.95 18.92 9.77
CA ILE A 402 -1.26 18.82 8.34
C ILE A 402 -1.66 17.38 7.97
N TRP A 403 -0.99 16.37 8.52
CA TRP A 403 -1.40 14.98 8.29
C TRP A 403 -2.77 14.65 8.88
N GLU A 404 -3.06 15.12 10.09
CA GLU A 404 -4.38 14.97 10.71
C GLU A 404 -5.49 15.63 9.88
N ALA A 405 -5.21 16.80 9.28
CA ALA A 405 -6.16 17.49 8.41
C ALA A 405 -6.44 16.74 7.09
N THR A 406 -5.64 15.72 6.74
CA THR A 406 -5.87 14.86 5.57
C THR A 406 -6.59 13.55 5.90
N TRP A 407 -6.92 13.31 7.17
CA TRP A 407 -7.72 12.15 7.55
C TRP A 407 -9.17 12.29 7.08
N PRO A 408 -9.85 11.18 6.76
CA PRO A 408 -11.26 11.24 6.37
C PRO A 408 -12.11 11.81 7.50
N GLU A 409 -13.19 12.51 7.13
CA GLU A 409 -14.24 12.87 8.08
C GLU A 409 -14.85 11.59 8.73
N PRO A 410 -15.56 11.68 9.87
CA PRO A 410 -16.17 10.52 10.52
C PRO A 410 -16.91 9.63 9.53
N ARG A 411 -16.57 8.34 9.51
CA ARG A 411 -17.13 7.38 8.56
C ARG A 411 -18.15 6.49 9.23
N VAL A 412 -19.17 6.11 8.47
CA VAL A 412 -20.24 5.23 8.92
C VAL A 412 -19.95 3.81 8.45
N ILE A 413 -19.92 2.88 9.40
CA ILE A 413 -19.81 1.44 9.17
C ILE A 413 -21.20 0.83 9.37
N GLU A 414 -21.63 -0.01 8.46
CA GLU A 414 -22.84 -0.81 8.58
C GLU A 414 -22.50 -2.30 8.75
N ILE A 415 -23.43 -3.05 9.35
CA ILE A 415 -23.43 -4.51 9.32
C ILE A 415 -24.36 -4.94 8.19
N VAL A 416 -23.87 -5.83 7.32
CA VAL A 416 -24.64 -6.37 6.20
C VAL A 416 -24.56 -7.88 6.19
N THR A 417 -25.71 -8.53 6.04
CA THR A 417 -25.81 -9.97 5.76
C THR A 417 -25.81 -10.15 4.25
N ILE A 418 -24.82 -10.88 3.74
CA ILE A 418 -24.68 -11.17 2.31
C ILE A 418 -24.93 -12.65 2.07
N VAL A 419 -25.69 -12.94 1.04
CA VAL A 419 -25.93 -14.30 0.57
C VAL A 419 -24.76 -14.69 -0.34
N HIS A 420 -24.01 -15.71 0.03
CA HIS A 420 -22.86 -16.19 -0.73
C HIS A 420 -23.09 -17.64 -1.17
N ASP A 421 -23.27 -17.83 -2.48
CA ASP A 421 -23.34 -19.17 -3.07
C ASP A 421 -21.99 -19.87 -2.87
N ASN A 422 -21.96 -20.98 -2.13
CA ASN A 422 -20.78 -21.80 -1.95
C ASN A 422 -20.69 -22.81 -3.11
N PRO A 423 -19.80 -22.60 -4.11
CA PRO A 423 -19.77 -23.44 -5.31
C PRO A 423 -19.16 -24.82 -5.05
N GLU A 424 -18.54 -25.06 -3.88
CA GLU A 424 -17.95 -26.35 -3.52
C GLU A 424 -18.98 -27.31 -2.90
N THR A 425 -19.92 -26.79 -2.11
CA THR A 425 -20.98 -27.58 -1.46
C THR A 425 -22.33 -27.47 -2.17
N GLY A 426 -22.55 -26.40 -2.94
CA GLY A 426 -23.86 -26.05 -3.50
C GLY A 426 -24.80 -25.41 -2.48
N ASP A 427 -24.31 -25.14 -1.27
CA ASP A 427 -25.08 -24.48 -0.22
C ASP A 427 -25.04 -22.96 -0.37
N ILE A 428 -26.09 -22.31 0.12
CA ILE A 428 -26.15 -20.86 0.23
C ILE A 428 -25.73 -20.54 1.66
N ASP A 429 -24.55 -19.94 1.81
CA ASP A 429 -24.05 -19.49 3.09
C ASP A 429 -24.39 -18.00 3.25
N ASP A 430 -25.11 -17.64 4.32
CA ASP A 430 -25.33 -16.25 4.70
C ASP A 430 -24.14 -15.79 5.56
N TYR A 431 -23.54 -14.66 5.19
CA TYR A 431 -22.39 -14.08 5.89
C TYR A 431 -22.69 -12.66 6.41
N ALA A 432 -22.53 -12.42 7.70
CA ALA A 432 -22.59 -11.09 8.31
C ALA A 432 -21.20 -10.42 8.33
N ARG A 433 -21.08 -9.23 7.73
CA ARG A 433 -19.82 -8.47 7.70
C ARG A 433 -19.98 -6.98 8.01
N LEU A 434 -18.88 -6.36 8.40
CA LEU A 434 -18.76 -4.90 8.48
C LEU A 434 -18.42 -4.32 7.12
N GLN A 435 -19.14 -3.26 6.73
CA GLN A 435 -18.94 -2.56 5.48
C GLN A 435 -18.90 -1.04 5.70
N LEU A 436 -17.94 -0.36 5.07
CA LEU A 436 -17.90 1.10 5.04
C LEU A 436 -19.03 1.60 4.11
N PHE A 437 -19.98 2.33 4.67
CA PHE A 437 -21.04 2.99 3.90
C PHE A 437 -20.50 4.24 3.19
N GLY A 438 -19.71 5.04 3.91
CA GLY A 438 -19.18 6.31 3.43
C GLY A 438 -18.93 7.27 4.59
N SER A 439 -18.81 8.56 4.27
CA SER A 439 -18.73 9.58 5.31
C SER A 439 -20.08 9.85 5.99
N ILE A 440 -20.04 10.40 7.20
CA ILE A 440 -21.24 10.80 7.94
C ILE A 440 -22.09 11.80 7.14
N SER A 441 -21.45 12.74 6.45
CA SER A 441 -22.10 13.71 5.56
C SER A 441 -22.84 13.02 4.41
N SER A 442 -22.19 12.06 3.75
CA SER A 442 -22.80 11.30 2.65
C SER A 442 -23.94 10.40 3.13
N TRP A 443 -23.78 9.81 4.31
CA TRP A 443 -24.78 8.93 4.93
C TRP A 443 -26.04 9.70 5.36
N LEU A 444 -25.90 10.89 5.95
CA LEU A 444 -27.04 11.74 6.33
C LEU A 444 -27.85 12.25 5.13
N MET A 445 -27.20 12.43 3.98
CA MET A 445 -27.84 12.85 2.73
C MET A 445 -28.52 11.70 1.97
N SER A 446 -28.26 10.45 2.36
CA SER A 446 -28.81 9.27 1.71
C SER A 446 -30.22 8.95 2.23
N ASP A 447 -31.13 8.54 1.35
CA ASP A 447 -32.43 8.02 1.75
C ASP A 447 -32.30 6.55 2.15
N HIS A 448 -32.60 6.24 3.42
CA HIS A 448 -32.53 4.90 4.00
C HIS A 448 -33.88 4.16 3.99
N SER A 449 -34.91 4.76 3.37
CA SER A 449 -36.28 4.22 3.33
C SER A 449 -36.39 2.86 2.61
N TRP A 450 -35.47 2.54 1.70
CA TRP A 450 -35.44 1.28 0.95
C TRP A 450 -35.20 0.05 1.82
N ARG A 451 -34.67 0.20 3.04
CA ARG A 451 -34.51 -0.91 3.99
C ARG A 451 -35.81 -1.30 4.71
N LEU A 452 -36.84 -0.45 4.67
CA LEU A 452 -38.15 -0.70 5.31
C LEU A 452 -39.17 -1.39 4.38
N ALA A 453 -38.82 -1.63 3.11
CA ALA A 453 -39.71 -2.29 2.17
C ALA A 453 -39.54 -3.81 2.25
N ASP A 454 -40.55 -4.52 2.78
CA ASP A 454 -40.66 -5.99 2.84
C ASP A 454 -40.48 -6.70 1.48
N SER A 455 -40.59 -5.95 0.39
CA SER A 455 -40.18 -6.39 -0.93
C SER A 455 -38.74 -5.94 -1.19
N ARG A 456 -37.75 -6.82 -0.93
CA ARG A 456 -36.41 -6.74 -1.55
C ARG A 456 -36.63 -6.46 -3.05
N PRO A 457 -36.30 -5.28 -3.59
CA PRO A 457 -36.44 -5.07 -5.01
C PRO A 457 -35.50 -6.05 -5.71
N GLU A 458 -36.02 -6.82 -6.67
CA GLU A 458 -35.20 -7.50 -7.67
C GLU A 458 -34.47 -6.41 -8.47
N SER A 459 -33.32 -5.99 -7.97
CA SER A 459 -32.42 -5.06 -8.66
C SER A 459 -30.98 -5.30 -8.22
N PRO A 460 -30.06 -5.01 -9.15
CA PRO A 460 -29.23 -6.01 -9.79
C PRO A 460 -28.28 -6.69 -8.82
N ARG A 461 -27.99 -7.97 -9.06
CA ARG A 461 -26.97 -8.82 -8.40
C ARG A 461 -25.53 -8.23 -8.39
N ASN A 462 -25.32 -6.93 -8.58
CA ASN A 462 -23.98 -6.37 -8.75
C ASN A 462 -23.82 -4.85 -8.53
N SER A 463 -24.74 -4.13 -7.86
CA SER A 463 -24.42 -2.74 -7.48
C SER A 463 -23.68 -2.69 -6.14
N PHE A 464 -22.48 -3.27 -6.10
CA PHE A 464 -21.48 -2.94 -5.09
C PHE A 464 -21.14 -1.45 -5.26
N ARG A 465 -21.86 -0.55 -4.57
CA ARG A 465 -21.28 0.77 -4.29
C ARG A 465 -20.20 0.56 -3.24
N LEU A 466 -19.02 0.14 -3.70
CA LEU A 466 -17.80 0.50 -2.98
C LEU A 466 -17.87 2.02 -2.82
N PRO A 467 -17.74 2.58 -1.60
CA PRO A 467 -17.63 4.02 -1.47
C PRO A 467 -16.50 4.50 -2.41
N PRO A 468 -16.62 5.69 -3.02
CA PRO A 468 -15.56 6.25 -3.85
C PRO A 468 -14.21 6.09 -3.13
N ASP A 469 -13.19 5.62 -3.85
CA ASP A 469 -11.84 5.28 -3.34
C ASP A 469 -11.25 6.33 -2.38
N GLU A 470 -11.71 7.58 -2.50
CA GLU A 470 -11.34 8.73 -1.67
C GLU A 470 -11.64 8.58 -0.17
N ASN A 471 -12.63 7.77 0.24
CA ASN A 471 -13.04 7.65 1.66
C ASN A 471 -12.69 6.31 2.33
N ALA A 472 -12.23 5.33 1.55
CA ALA A 472 -11.94 3.98 2.08
C ALA A 472 -10.66 3.95 2.94
N TYR A 473 -9.68 4.81 2.63
CA TYR A 473 -8.35 4.78 3.25
C TYR A 473 -7.81 6.18 3.51
N PRO A 474 -7.30 6.50 4.72
CA PRO A 474 -6.62 7.76 4.97
C PRO A 474 -5.43 7.93 4.01
N ILE A 475 -5.45 8.99 3.19
CA ILE A 475 -4.41 9.29 2.20
C ILE A 475 -3.03 9.40 2.88
N ALA A 476 -2.99 9.89 4.12
CA ALA A 476 -1.78 9.96 4.93
C ALA A 476 -1.03 8.62 5.09
N LEU A 477 -1.68 7.47 4.89
CA LEU A 477 -1.01 6.16 4.90
C LEU A 477 -0.10 5.92 3.69
N SER A 478 -0.31 6.62 2.57
CA SER A 478 0.44 6.43 1.32
C SER A 478 1.52 7.50 1.06
N ILE A 479 1.45 8.67 1.70
CA ILE A 479 2.32 9.83 1.39
C ILE A 479 3.78 9.61 1.76
N CYS A 480 4.11 9.47 3.05
CA CYS A 480 5.50 9.29 3.50
C CYS A 480 5.59 8.48 4.81
N SER A 481 6.81 8.20 5.27
CA SER A 481 7.03 7.41 6.49
C SER A 481 6.47 8.12 7.74
N GLU A 482 6.62 9.44 7.82
CA GLU A 482 6.11 10.24 8.95
C GLU A 482 4.59 10.23 9.01
N SER A 483 3.92 10.55 7.89
CA SER A 483 2.46 10.58 7.81
C SER A 483 1.86 9.21 8.14
N ARG A 484 2.47 8.13 7.65
CA ARG A 484 2.04 6.75 7.92
C ARG A 484 2.21 6.39 9.39
N THR A 485 3.38 6.65 9.97
CA THR A 485 3.66 6.34 11.37
C THR A 485 2.73 7.10 12.30
N HIS A 486 2.44 8.38 11.98
CA HIS A 486 1.49 9.17 12.74
C HIS A 486 0.07 8.65 12.62
N THR A 487 -0.39 8.38 11.39
CA THR A 487 -1.75 7.90 11.12
C THR A 487 -2.03 6.54 11.76
N LEU A 488 -1.04 5.64 11.78
CA LEU A 488 -1.18 4.32 12.41
C LEU A 488 -1.25 4.35 13.95
N LYS A 489 -1.05 5.51 14.59
CA LYS A 489 -1.34 5.68 16.03
C LYS A 489 -2.84 5.82 16.30
N SER A 490 -3.60 6.33 15.33
CA SER A 490 -5.04 6.57 15.47
C SER A 490 -5.89 5.60 14.66
N PHE A 491 -5.40 5.16 13.50
CA PHE A 491 -6.05 4.15 12.67
C PHE A 491 -5.35 2.80 12.82
N TYR A 492 -6.12 1.75 13.11
CA TYR A 492 -5.63 0.37 13.02
C TYR A 492 -6.40 -0.38 11.96
N ARG A 493 -5.86 -1.51 11.48
CA ARG A 493 -6.53 -2.32 10.47
C ARG A 493 -7.46 -3.31 11.16
N MET A 494 -8.77 -3.09 11.06
CA MET A 494 -9.79 -4.05 11.47
C MET A 494 -9.81 -5.19 10.44
N ARG A 495 -9.35 -6.37 10.85
CA ARG A 495 -9.16 -7.54 9.99
C ARG A 495 -10.37 -8.45 10.06
N HIS A 496 -10.88 -8.83 8.90
CA HIS A 496 -11.76 -9.97 8.76
C HIS A 496 -10.92 -11.24 8.56
N TYR A 497 -11.10 -12.26 9.41
CA TYR A 497 -10.28 -13.46 9.45
C TYR A 497 -10.45 -14.37 8.22
N HIS A 498 -11.68 -14.52 7.72
CA HIS A 498 -11.96 -15.35 6.54
C HIS A 498 -11.83 -14.60 5.20
N HIS A 499 -12.24 -13.33 5.12
CA HIS A 499 -12.26 -12.54 3.89
C HIS A 499 -11.42 -11.25 4.01
N PRO A 500 -10.12 -11.29 3.67
CA PRO A 500 -9.25 -10.11 3.80
C PRO A 500 -9.71 -8.87 3.03
N SER A 501 -10.53 -9.03 1.98
CA SER A 501 -11.15 -7.94 1.23
C SER A 501 -12.20 -7.17 2.03
N TRP A 502 -12.71 -7.73 3.14
CA TRP A 502 -13.66 -7.06 4.04
C TRP A 502 -12.95 -6.43 5.25
N SER A 503 -11.62 -6.35 5.19
CA SER A 503 -10.81 -5.64 6.18
C SER A 503 -10.62 -4.18 5.76
N PHE A 504 -10.67 -3.26 6.71
CA PHE A 504 -10.49 -1.82 6.47
C PHE A 504 -9.72 -1.17 7.61
N TYR A 505 -9.18 0.03 7.38
CA TYR A 505 -8.60 0.83 8.47
C TYR A 505 -9.74 1.47 9.24
N PHE A 506 -9.71 1.34 10.57
CA PHE A 506 -10.71 1.86 11.49
C PHE A 506 -10.02 2.78 12.51
N ASN A 507 -10.63 3.93 12.76
CA ASN A 507 -10.25 4.84 13.82
C ASN A 507 -11.32 4.78 14.91
N PRO A 508 -11.00 4.19 16.07
CA PRO A 508 -11.98 3.96 17.13
C PRO A 508 -12.55 5.24 17.72
N THR A 509 -11.83 6.36 17.60
CA THR A 509 -12.26 7.66 18.14
C THR A 509 -13.13 8.47 17.18
N CYS A 510 -13.09 8.17 15.87
CA CYS A 510 -13.78 8.96 14.85
C CYS A 510 -14.82 8.18 14.04
N ASP A 511 -14.56 6.91 13.75
CA ASP A 511 -15.48 6.10 12.97
C ASP A 511 -16.67 5.63 13.82
N ILE A 512 -17.82 5.49 13.16
CA ILE A 512 -19.12 5.30 13.79
C ILE A 512 -19.76 4.03 13.24
N LEU A 513 -20.13 3.10 14.12
CA LEU A 513 -20.93 1.94 13.73
C LEU A 513 -22.42 2.30 13.75
N TRP A 514 -23.09 2.18 12.62
CA TRP A 514 -24.51 2.40 12.49
C TRP A 514 -25.30 1.15 12.89
N LEU A 515 -26.12 1.31 13.92
CA LEU A 515 -27.07 0.32 14.38
C LEU A 515 -28.40 0.48 13.63
N SER A 516 -28.49 -0.14 12.46
CA SER A 516 -29.71 -0.14 11.64
C SER A 516 -30.83 -0.94 12.29
N ASP A 517 -32.08 -0.67 11.92
CA ASP A 517 -33.25 -1.36 12.47
C ASP A 517 -33.21 -2.88 12.22
N ASP A 518 -32.59 -3.31 11.11
CA ASP A 518 -32.41 -4.73 10.76
C ASP A 518 -31.60 -5.52 11.80
N LEU A 519 -30.79 -4.84 12.62
CA LEU A 519 -29.89 -5.52 13.55
C LEU A 519 -30.61 -6.18 14.74
N TRP A 520 -31.84 -5.76 15.03
CA TRP A 520 -32.68 -6.40 16.05
C TRP A 520 -33.22 -7.76 15.61
N ASN A 521 -33.15 -8.06 14.31
CA ASN A 521 -33.56 -9.34 13.74
C ASN A 521 -32.37 -10.23 13.38
N LEU A 522 -31.14 -9.86 13.75
CA LEU A 522 -29.97 -10.71 13.50
C LEU A 522 -30.10 -12.04 14.22
N GLU A 523 -29.81 -13.11 13.51
CA GLU A 523 -29.81 -14.44 14.08
C GLU A 523 -28.59 -14.62 14.99
N GLU A 524 -28.64 -15.59 15.92
CA GLU A 524 -27.51 -15.87 16.79
C GLU A 524 -26.28 -16.36 15.99
N GLU A 525 -26.53 -16.96 14.82
CA GLU A 525 -25.52 -17.36 13.86
C GLU A 525 -24.75 -16.15 13.31
N ASP A 526 -25.43 -15.10 12.85
CA ASP A 526 -24.81 -13.85 12.36
C ASP A 526 -23.89 -13.20 13.41
N VAL A 527 -24.34 -13.18 14.67
CA VAL A 527 -23.57 -12.62 15.79
C VAL A 527 -22.33 -13.47 16.08
N THR A 528 -22.48 -14.80 16.03
CA THR A 528 -21.38 -15.75 16.20
C THR A 528 -20.38 -15.64 15.05
N GLU A 529 -20.87 -15.43 13.85
CA GLU A 529 -20.05 -15.26 12.67
C GLU A 529 -19.26 -13.95 12.72
N LEU A 530 -19.88 -12.81 13.04
CA LEU A 530 -19.17 -11.54 13.25
C LEU A 530 -18.08 -11.68 14.32
N THR A 531 -18.36 -12.42 15.38
CA THR A 531 -17.39 -12.74 16.44
C THR A 531 -16.23 -13.58 15.89
N THR A 532 -16.51 -14.58 15.06
CA THR A 532 -15.48 -15.44 14.45
C THR A 532 -14.67 -14.69 13.40
N SER A 533 -15.32 -13.78 12.68
CA SER A 533 -14.80 -13.01 11.56
C SER A 533 -13.96 -11.81 11.97
N TYR A 534 -14.31 -11.08 13.02
CA TYR A 534 -13.56 -9.89 13.48
C TYR A 534 -12.93 -10.08 14.87
N GLY A 535 -13.42 -11.03 15.66
CA GLY A 535 -12.87 -11.35 16.98
C GLY A 535 -12.94 -10.18 17.96
N ARG A 536 -11.89 -10.07 18.78
CA ARG A 536 -11.80 -9.03 19.82
C ARG A 536 -11.73 -7.60 19.27
N GLN A 537 -11.47 -7.41 17.98
CA GLN A 537 -11.41 -6.09 17.35
C GLN A 537 -12.76 -5.36 17.38
N LEU A 538 -13.87 -6.08 17.49
CA LEU A 538 -15.20 -5.48 17.65
C LEU A 538 -15.33 -4.68 18.95
N ALA A 539 -14.58 -5.06 19.99
CA ALA A 539 -14.58 -4.35 21.27
C ALA A 539 -13.88 -2.98 21.18
N ASP A 540 -13.14 -2.71 20.11
CA ASP A 540 -12.48 -1.42 19.90
C ASP A 540 -13.42 -0.37 19.30
N VAL A 541 -14.67 -0.72 18.98
CA VAL A 541 -15.69 0.23 18.49
C VAL A 541 -16.14 1.13 19.64
N GLN A 542 -15.84 2.43 19.56
CA GLN A 542 -16.18 3.39 20.62
C GLN A 542 -17.38 4.28 20.29
N ASN A 543 -17.70 4.49 19.02
CA ASN A 543 -18.83 5.32 18.61
C ASN A 543 -19.86 4.48 17.87
N VAL A 544 -21.11 4.58 18.30
CA VAL A 544 -22.26 3.94 17.64
C VAL A 544 -23.35 4.97 17.40
N ILE A 545 -24.12 4.83 16.32
CA ILE A 545 -25.28 5.70 16.02
C ILE A 545 -26.53 4.86 15.77
N LEU A 546 -27.67 5.30 16.30
CA LEU A 546 -28.96 4.63 16.15
C LEU A 546 -30.11 5.63 16.01
N SER A 547 -31.23 5.14 15.50
CA SER A 547 -32.47 5.92 15.39
C SER A 547 -33.11 6.17 16.75
N VAL A 548 -33.72 7.34 16.92
CA VAL A 548 -34.57 7.70 18.08
C VAL A 548 -35.75 6.74 18.31
N ASN A 549 -36.08 5.88 17.34
CA ASN A 549 -37.17 4.92 17.51
C ASN A 549 -36.73 3.62 18.22
N ARG A 550 -35.42 3.33 18.31
CA ARG A 550 -34.91 2.04 18.80
C ARG A 550 -34.10 2.11 20.10
N TRP A 551 -33.82 3.31 20.62
CA TRP A 551 -32.97 3.45 21.81
C TRP A 551 -33.53 2.74 23.06
N SER A 552 -34.85 2.62 23.21
CA SER A 552 -35.42 1.93 24.37
C SER A 552 -35.20 0.42 24.35
N GLU A 553 -34.94 -0.15 23.18
CA GLU A 553 -34.79 -1.60 22.91
C GLU A 553 -33.31 -2.00 22.77
N ILE A 554 -32.36 -1.09 23.09
CA ILE A 554 -30.91 -1.36 23.05
C ILE A 554 -30.56 -2.63 23.83
N ALA A 555 -31.24 -2.90 24.94
CA ALA A 555 -30.96 -4.08 25.75
C ALA A 555 -31.18 -5.42 25.02
N ASP A 556 -32.03 -5.43 24.00
CA ASP A 556 -32.37 -6.62 23.21
C ASP A 556 -31.40 -6.79 22.02
N LEU A 557 -30.53 -5.81 21.76
CA LEU A 557 -29.64 -5.83 20.62
C LEU A 557 -28.43 -6.75 20.86
N GLY A 558 -28.52 -7.95 20.28
CA GLY A 558 -27.55 -9.03 20.49
C GLY A 558 -26.10 -8.67 20.16
N ILE A 559 -25.84 -7.77 19.21
CA ILE A 559 -24.45 -7.41 18.81
C ILE A 559 -23.71 -6.58 19.86
N LEU A 560 -24.42 -5.87 20.76
CA LEU A 560 -23.79 -5.02 21.78
C LEU A 560 -22.87 -5.81 22.72
N ARG A 561 -23.17 -7.10 22.93
CA ARG A 561 -22.32 -7.99 23.75
C ARG A 561 -20.89 -8.12 23.22
N LEU A 562 -20.67 -7.79 21.94
CA LEU A 562 -19.35 -7.83 21.28
C LEU A 562 -18.62 -6.49 21.32
N LEU A 563 -19.34 -5.37 21.49
CA LEU A 563 -18.84 -4.01 21.35
C LEU A 563 -18.34 -3.41 22.68
N GLY A 564 -17.73 -4.21 23.56
CA GLY A 564 -17.44 -3.84 24.96
C GLY A 564 -16.61 -2.57 25.25
N GLY A 565 -16.26 -1.77 24.24
CA GLY A 565 -15.60 -0.47 24.34
C GLY A 565 -16.43 0.74 23.86
N VAL A 566 -17.77 0.63 23.71
CA VAL A 566 -18.61 1.80 23.34
C VAL A 566 -18.44 2.93 24.36
N ASN A 567 -17.92 4.06 23.88
CA ASN A 567 -17.74 5.28 24.66
C ASN A 567 -18.94 6.21 24.48
N ILE A 568 -19.33 6.44 23.22
CA ILE A 568 -20.38 7.37 22.84
C ILE A 568 -21.45 6.65 22.03
N MET A 569 -22.69 6.74 22.49
CA MET A 569 -23.87 6.26 21.77
C MET A 569 -24.70 7.44 21.28
N GLN A 570 -24.75 7.62 19.96
CA GLN A 570 -25.38 8.74 19.30
C GLN A 570 -26.82 8.41 18.90
N ILE A 571 -27.79 9.19 19.37
CA ILE A 571 -29.21 9.05 19.03
C ILE A 571 -29.54 10.08 17.95
N LEU A 572 -29.79 9.60 16.73
CA LEU A 572 -30.20 10.43 15.59
C LEU A 572 -31.66 10.84 15.72
N LEU A 573 -31.88 12.15 15.80
CA LEU A 573 -33.19 12.75 15.98
C LEU A 573 -34.00 12.83 14.67
N GLY A 574 -35.32 12.76 14.79
CA GLY A 574 -36.25 12.97 13.68
C GLY A 574 -36.32 14.43 13.24
N ALA A 575 -36.79 14.69 12.02
CA ALA A 575 -36.80 16.03 11.39
C ALA A 575 -37.63 17.10 12.15
N ASN A 576 -38.52 16.69 13.06
CA ASN A 576 -39.51 17.56 13.69
C ASN A 576 -39.43 17.58 15.23
N GLN A 577 -38.28 17.26 15.84
CA GLN A 577 -38.16 17.28 17.30
C GLN A 577 -37.92 18.68 17.83
N THR A 578 -38.74 19.11 18.78
CA THR A 578 -38.55 20.38 19.48
C THR A 578 -37.50 20.23 20.59
N PRO A 579 -36.88 21.32 21.06
CA PRO A 579 -35.98 21.27 22.22
C PRO A 579 -36.62 20.64 23.47
N THR A 580 -37.93 20.77 23.63
CA THR A 580 -38.69 20.14 24.71
C THR A 580 -38.76 18.62 24.54
N ASP A 581 -38.94 18.13 23.32
CA ASP A 581 -38.94 16.69 23.03
C ASP A 581 -37.57 16.07 23.30
N VAL A 582 -36.49 16.77 22.92
CA VAL A 582 -35.11 16.33 23.20
C VAL A 582 -34.86 16.26 24.71
N LEU A 583 -35.29 17.27 25.48
CA LEU A 583 -35.13 17.26 26.94
C LEU A 583 -35.93 16.12 27.61
N GLN A 584 -37.15 15.85 27.13
CA GLN A 584 -37.94 14.71 27.62
C GLN A 584 -37.25 13.39 27.30
N LEU A 585 -36.68 13.27 26.10
CA LEU A 585 -35.93 12.09 25.69
C LEU A 585 -34.67 11.89 26.54
N GLN A 586 -33.90 12.96 26.81
CA GLN A 586 -32.75 12.92 27.72
C GLN A 586 -33.14 12.38 29.10
N ASN A 587 -34.25 12.87 29.67
CA ASN A 587 -34.75 12.38 30.96
C ASN A 587 -35.11 10.90 30.92
N ARG A 588 -35.74 10.43 29.82
CA ARG A 588 -36.07 9.02 29.65
C ARG A 588 -34.83 8.13 29.52
N VAL A 589 -33.82 8.57 28.78
CA VAL A 589 -32.53 7.88 28.66
C VAL A 589 -31.82 7.82 30.01
N GLN A 590 -31.77 8.95 30.74
CA GLN A 590 -31.20 9.00 32.10
C GLN A 590 -31.90 8.04 33.05
N LEU A 591 -33.24 7.96 33.01
CA LEU A 591 -34.02 7.07 33.86
C LEU A 591 -33.78 5.59 33.55
N GLN A 592 -33.59 5.25 32.28
CA GLN A 592 -33.44 3.85 31.84
C GLN A 592 -31.99 3.35 31.95
N PHE A 593 -31.02 4.19 31.60
CA PHE A 593 -29.61 3.76 31.42
C PHE A 593 -28.61 4.52 32.28
N GLY A 594 -28.98 5.63 32.93
CA GLY A 594 -28.05 6.55 33.56
C GLY A 594 -27.18 5.98 34.69
N ASP A 595 -27.62 4.88 35.32
CA ASP A 595 -26.88 4.18 36.37
C ASP A 595 -26.14 2.91 35.88
N ASP A 596 -26.19 2.61 34.58
CA ASP A 596 -25.69 1.36 34.00
C ASP A 596 -24.58 1.60 32.96
N GLU A 597 -23.34 1.64 33.43
CA GLU A 597 -22.14 1.83 32.60
C GLU A 597 -21.86 0.67 31.62
N ARG A 598 -22.69 -0.39 31.60
CA ARG A 598 -22.51 -1.53 30.68
C ARG A 598 -22.77 -1.16 29.22
N TRP A 599 -23.51 -0.08 28.94
CA TRP A 599 -23.96 0.27 27.60
C TRP A 599 -23.04 1.26 26.87
N CYS A 600 -22.68 2.35 27.53
CA CYS A 600 -21.74 3.36 27.07
C CYS A 600 -21.40 4.33 28.22
N PHE A 601 -20.42 5.20 28.03
CA PHE A 601 -20.13 6.29 28.98
C PHE A 601 -20.99 7.54 28.75
N MET A 602 -21.42 7.77 27.51
CA MET A 602 -22.18 8.97 27.12
C MET A 602 -23.21 8.65 26.05
N PHE A 603 -24.45 9.11 26.25
CA PHE A 603 -25.42 9.27 25.19
C PHE A 603 -25.35 10.68 24.62
N GLN A 604 -25.27 10.82 23.30
CA GLN A 604 -25.25 12.10 22.60
C GLN A 604 -26.42 12.17 21.63
N PHE A 605 -27.15 13.28 21.61
CA PHE A 605 -28.30 13.48 20.73
C PHE A 605 -27.86 14.33 19.54
N VAL A 606 -28.07 13.86 18.31
CA VAL A 606 -27.62 14.54 17.09
C VAL A 606 -28.78 14.77 16.13
N ASP A 607 -28.87 15.96 15.55
CA ASP A 607 -29.86 16.25 14.50
C ASP A 607 -29.45 15.66 13.13
N ARG A 608 -30.29 15.86 12.11
CA ARG A 608 -30.01 15.39 10.73
C ARG A 608 -28.85 16.10 10.02
N LEU A 609 -28.33 17.17 10.62
CA LEU A 609 -27.14 17.89 10.17
C LEU A 609 -25.91 17.50 11.02
N TYR A 610 -26.03 16.47 11.86
CA TYR A 610 -25.00 16.00 12.79
C TYR A 610 -24.61 17.00 13.88
N ASN A 611 -25.48 17.97 14.21
CA ASN A 611 -25.22 18.91 15.29
C ASN A 611 -25.61 18.29 16.64
N PRO A 612 -24.76 18.40 17.68
CA PRO A 612 -25.09 17.95 19.02
C PRO A 612 -26.20 18.81 19.63
N CYS A 613 -27.28 18.17 20.03
CA CYS A 613 -28.49 18.77 20.60
C CYS A 613 -28.61 18.55 22.12
N GLY A 614 -27.80 17.65 22.68
CA GLY A 614 -27.79 17.33 24.10
C GLY A 614 -26.92 16.12 24.41
N GLU A 615 -26.62 15.90 25.68
CA GLU A 615 -25.81 14.77 26.16
C GLU A 615 -26.35 14.25 27.50
N VAL A 616 -26.13 12.97 27.78
CA VAL A 616 -26.44 12.31 29.05
C VAL A 616 -25.27 11.40 29.41
N ALA A 617 -24.56 11.74 30.49
CA ALA A 617 -23.47 10.92 31.01
C ALA A 617 -24.03 9.73 31.81
N VAL A 618 -23.41 8.57 31.65
CA VAL A 618 -23.80 7.32 32.31
C VAL A 618 -22.78 6.99 33.39
N GLY A 619 -23.24 6.63 34.58
CA GLY A 619 -22.39 6.26 35.71
C GLY A 619 -22.24 7.33 36.79
N ARG A 620 -21.74 6.91 37.97
CA ARG A 620 -21.58 7.84 39.09
C ARG A 620 -20.49 8.85 38.77
N ILE A 621 -20.85 10.13 38.72
CA ILE A 621 -19.91 11.24 38.80
C ILE A 621 -19.05 11.05 40.06
N ARG A 622 -17.85 10.46 39.90
CA ARG A 622 -16.82 10.54 40.93
C ARG A 622 -16.31 11.97 40.90
N HIS A 623 -16.80 12.77 41.83
CA HIS A 623 -16.13 14.02 42.20
C HIS A 623 -14.64 13.73 42.42
N GLY A 624 -13.79 14.26 41.54
CA GLY A 624 -12.33 14.25 41.70
C GLY A 624 -11.58 13.17 40.91
N ALA A 625 -11.61 13.25 39.58
CA ALA A 625 -10.48 12.81 38.74
C ALA A 625 -10.57 13.51 37.38
N CYS A 626 -9.74 14.54 37.16
CA CYS A 626 -9.44 15.00 35.81
C CYS A 626 -8.78 13.84 35.06
N VAL A 627 -9.43 13.35 34.00
CA VAL A 627 -8.78 12.52 32.99
C VAL A 627 -7.90 13.45 32.15
N PRO A 628 -6.57 13.21 32.01
CA PRO A 628 -5.73 14.00 31.13
C PRO A 628 -6.05 13.62 29.68
N GLY A 629 -6.58 14.56 28.88
CA GLY A 629 -6.72 14.36 27.43
C GLY A 629 -7.83 15.16 26.73
N VAL A 630 -8.84 15.65 27.45
CA VAL A 630 -9.89 16.49 26.84
C VAL A 630 -9.61 17.94 27.19
N ALA A 631 -9.08 18.69 26.23
CA ALA A 631 -8.99 20.13 26.34
C ALA A 631 -10.41 20.72 26.33
N TRP A 632 -10.86 21.18 27.49
CA TRP A 632 -12.03 22.04 27.61
C TRP A 632 -11.74 23.37 26.94
N VAL A 633 -12.22 23.57 25.71
CA VAL A 633 -12.37 24.91 25.14
C VAL A 633 -13.78 25.41 25.48
N CYS A 634 -13.91 25.92 26.70
CA CYS A 634 -14.91 26.94 26.96
C CYS A 634 -14.41 28.22 26.27
N SER A 635 -15.01 28.58 25.14
CA SER A 635 -14.95 29.94 24.62
C SER A 635 -16.21 30.24 23.84
N GLY A 636 -17.20 30.79 24.56
CA GLY A 636 -18.25 31.57 23.94
C GLY A 636 -17.62 32.79 23.26
N ALA A 637 -17.73 32.86 21.94
CA ALA A 637 -17.71 34.09 21.18
C ALA A 637 -18.32 33.82 19.80
N ILE A 638 -19.59 34.18 19.68
CA ILE A 638 -20.29 34.35 18.41
C ILE A 638 -19.42 35.26 17.52
N ARG A 639 -18.94 34.74 16.39
CA ARG A 639 -18.56 35.54 15.22
C ARG A 639 -19.29 35.00 14.01
N THR A 640 -20.42 35.64 13.73
CA THR A 640 -21.16 35.57 12.48
C THR A 640 -20.25 35.89 11.29
N PRO A 641 -20.28 35.11 10.19
CA PRO A 641 -19.74 35.56 8.92
C PRO A 641 -20.73 36.54 8.27
N HIS A 642 -20.23 37.72 7.93
CA HIS A 642 -20.95 38.73 7.16
C HIS A 642 -21.33 38.20 5.76
N LEU A 643 -22.63 38.15 5.48
CA LEU A 643 -23.17 38.10 4.12
C LEU A 643 -22.92 39.45 3.40
N PRO A 644 -22.62 39.45 2.09
CA PRO A 644 -22.58 40.68 1.30
C PRO A 644 -24.01 41.13 0.99
N ILE A 645 -24.33 42.35 1.40
CA ILE A 645 -25.61 43.04 1.12
C ILE A 645 -25.66 43.37 -0.37
N SER A 646 -26.59 42.75 -1.10
CA SER A 646 -27.07 43.27 -2.38
C SER A 646 -28.15 44.32 -2.11
N LEU A 647 -27.88 45.54 -2.56
CA LEU A 647 -28.85 46.63 -2.63
C LEU A 647 -29.82 46.35 -3.78
N GLY A 648 -31.09 46.14 -3.44
CA GLY A 648 -32.22 46.17 -4.37
C GLY A 648 -33.23 47.21 -3.89
N GLN A 649 -33.39 48.27 -4.67
CA GLN A 649 -34.30 49.39 -4.48
C GLN A 649 -35.78 49.00 -4.69
N ASP A 650 -36.63 49.81 -4.04
CA ASP A 650 -38.01 50.21 -4.41
C ASP A 650 -39.22 49.39 -3.91
N ALA A 651 -39.98 50.00 -2.98
CA ALA A 651 -41.30 50.63 -3.18
C ALA A 651 -42.06 50.72 -1.82
N PHE A 652 -42.35 51.91 -1.26
CA PHE A 652 -43.64 52.63 -1.38
C PHE A 652 -44.85 51.67 -1.23
N ILE A 653 -45.64 51.66 -0.15
CA ILE A 653 -46.42 52.72 0.54
C ILE A 653 -46.63 52.33 2.01
#